data_AF-A0AAN6DCV5-F1
#
_entry.id   AF-A0AAN6DCV5-F1
#
_cell.length_a   1.000
_cell.length_b   1.000
_cell.length_c   1.000
_cell.angle_alpha   90.00
_cell.angle_beta   90.00
_cell.angle_gamma   90.00
#
_symmetry.space_group_name_H-M   'P 1'
#
loop_
_entity.id
_entity.type
_entity.pdbx_description
1 polymer ?
#
loop_
_entity_poly.entity_id
_entity_poly.type
_entity_poly.pdbx_seq_one_letter_code
_entity_poly.pdbx_strand_id
1 'polypeptide(L)'
;MNQYQETVTQLNNLSLKGARKKKTSHVHHQLVPDYIRDDHVDPGFDPNAAAMSPGMQAPHYYGQSAEPGAPPATAPQEVAVPTQQYPQTGQYQPQRPDVALDPAATDDLSIPSIRYQLDYTYKDSDFLTFENVSPPLAGTQYTAVDQGNASPKFARMTLYSVPSSEKLRQQTKIPLGLVLTPFAQVAPGEKPVPQVDFREISSVPRCRRCRAYINPAMQHGGYNMVCNICTFSSPVPQEYVSQVDANGVRSDYYVRPELHSGVYDLIVPKDYNFDEKDSHPLHHVFLVDLSYEAVRTKLHVAACSAIRMALYHNGESNLPKGSKVSIVGFANKLFFYNLSPNLEQTTVSVVGDLDDPFAPFHDGILADPMDSHAIIEATLSTIEQLTDYPGPEPAYGAALLAAKTILQEVDGGQVITFLSGLPSWGPGSLAVKLPAQKTTADYDKEVITAGSKFYQDLLKEYVKFNIGLHLLNGAHTPIDLANAGLIPMRTGGSVKTWHNFNLDRDEADLMYTVKHLVTGTCGYQGQLKVRCSNGLQVNKYYGGFHTSGQPEVPYLPICNSQTSIACDFVYDGKLDTKKDSHFQAALLYTSADGLRKVRVINCIMSVTERVADVFSFSDQDAVLNLVLRESLSRLPNISFAALRSYLNIQLADINAMYKLYVAKNNSSPGQLVLPHGLRTFPMFVLSALKTKALRERTGNPDLRVESLFDLANSTPEKLSVYLYPVMISLHDLDDSECLFDEQTGFFSTPKTIGLSQANLEMGGAYLVFNGKSLFLWFHTDVNPLLLQDLFGEHVTSLSQLDPLASQLPVLDTHISLQVRNLVKFLGKHYLNVDFFPIQICRFKTDANEAEFLELLYEDRSGDLVWSYSDFLKHLHKQITGKVETSSSAPAIDKKDTVSLGSRFGIF
;
A
#
# COMPACT_ATOMS: atom_id res chain seq x y z
N MET A 1 -15.99 25.31 19.88
CA MET A 1 -16.87 24.79 18.80
C MET A 1 -17.62 25.88 18.00
N ASN A 2 -17.64 27.17 18.41
CA ASN A 2 -18.42 28.23 17.73
C ASN A 2 -17.61 29.26 16.90
N GLN A 3 -16.42 28.91 16.41
CA GLN A 3 -15.65 29.82 15.53
C GLN A 3 -15.22 29.18 14.19
N TYR A 4 -15.63 27.93 13.93
CA TYR A 4 -15.32 27.22 12.69
C TYR A 4 -16.44 27.32 11.62
N GLN A 5 -17.58 27.94 11.97
CA GLN A 5 -18.78 28.00 11.12
C GLN A 5 -18.84 29.25 10.22
N GLU A 6 -18.06 30.30 10.46
CA GLU A 6 -18.20 31.56 9.71
C GLU A 6 -17.32 31.69 8.47
N THR A 7 -16.26 30.88 8.34
CA THR A 7 -15.29 31.02 7.22
C THR A 7 -15.69 30.25 5.95
N VAL A 8 -16.60 29.27 6.05
CA VAL A 8 -17.01 28.41 4.92
C VAL A 8 -18.15 29.04 4.08
N THR A 9 -18.83 30.05 4.62
CA THR A 9 -20.02 30.66 3.97
C THR A 9 -19.67 31.75 2.95
N GLN A 10 -18.41 32.22 2.88
CA GLN A 10 -18.01 33.30 1.96
C GLN A 10 -17.42 32.84 0.61
N LEU A 11 -17.17 31.54 0.40
CA LEU A 11 -16.63 31.01 -0.86
C LEU A 11 -17.69 30.47 -1.86
N ASN A 12 -18.97 30.39 -1.47
CA ASN A 12 -20.03 29.76 -2.27
C ASN A 12 -20.94 30.72 -3.07
N ASN A 13 -20.61 32.01 -3.19
CA ASN A 13 -21.49 33.01 -3.83
C ASN A 13 -20.99 33.61 -5.15
N LEU A 14 -20.14 32.90 -5.90
CA LEU A 14 -19.71 33.32 -7.23
C LEU A 14 -19.78 32.18 -8.26
N SER A 15 -20.99 31.84 -8.73
CA SER A 15 -21.24 31.45 -10.14
C SER A 15 -22.71 31.13 -10.39
N LEU A 16 -23.56 32.15 -10.50
CA LEU A 16 -24.88 31.99 -11.11
C LEU A 16 -25.26 33.27 -11.85
N LYS A 17 -25.09 33.30 -13.18
CA LYS A 17 -25.87 34.12 -14.13
C LYS A 17 -25.50 33.82 -15.59
N GLY A 18 -26.47 33.35 -16.37
CA GLY A 18 -26.55 33.70 -17.80
C GLY A 18 -26.83 32.61 -18.84
N ALA A 19 -27.88 31.79 -18.72
CA ALA A 19 -28.35 30.96 -19.83
C ALA A 19 -29.38 31.72 -20.71
N ARG A 20 -29.06 31.98 -21.98
CA ARG A 20 -29.96 32.54 -23.00
C ARG A 20 -30.55 31.41 -23.87
N LYS A 21 -31.88 31.34 -23.93
CA LYS A 21 -32.70 30.45 -24.78
C LYS A 21 -32.45 30.66 -26.28
N LYS A 22 -32.33 29.58 -27.05
CA LYS A 22 -32.72 29.51 -28.48
C LYS A 22 -33.44 28.19 -28.80
N LYS A 23 -34.38 28.30 -29.74
CA LYS A 23 -35.47 27.36 -30.09
C LYS A 23 -35.00 26.12 -30.88
N THR A 24 -35.84 25.10 -30.77
CA THR A 24 -35.89 23.77 -31.41
C THR A 24 -35.98 23.77 -32.93
N SER A 25 -35.35 22.76 -33.58
CA SER A 25 -35.82 22.18 -34.84
C SER A 25 -35.58 20.65 -34.89
N HIS A 26 -36.52 19.97 -35.52
CA HIS A 26 -36.82 18.54 -35.58
C HIS A 26 -35.70 17.51 -35.92
N VAL A 27 -35.64 16.46 -35.08
CA VAL A 27 -35.64 14.99 -35.33
C VAL A 27 -35.04 14.43 -36.63
N HIS A 28 -33.98 13.62 -36.48
CA HIS A 28 -33.86 12.30 -37.12
C HIS A 28 -33.05 11.34 -36.22
N HIS A 29 -33.55 10.10 -36.09
CA HIS A 29 -33.02 9.03 -35.25
C HIS A 29 -31.53 8.69 -35.47
N GLN A 30 -30.76 8.67 -34.39
CA GLN A 30 -29.59 7.81 -34.21
C GLN A 30 -29.64 7.24 -32.78
N LEU A 31 -29.90 5.94 -32.66
CA LEU A 31 -29.72 5.18 -31.43
C LEU A 31 -28.24 4.81 -31.34
N VAL A 32 -27.42 5.77 -30.94
CA VAL A 32 -26.08 5.53 -30.40
C VAL A 32 -26.11 6.22 -29.04
N PRO A 33 -25.80 5.55 -27.92
CA PRO A 33 -25.62 6.27 -26.67
C PRO A 33 -24.57 7.36 -26.90
N ASP A 34 -24.85 8.60 -26.47
CA ASP A 34 -23.87 9.69 -26.46
C ASP A 34 -22.73 9.32 -25.51
N TYR A 35 -21.79 8.52 -25.98
CA TYR A 35 -20.50 8.36 -25.33
C TYR A 35 -19.68 9.59 -25.68
N ILE A 36 -19.49 10.46 -24.67
CA ILE A 36 -18.49 11.52 -24.72
C ILE A 36 -17.15 10.82 -25.02
N ARG A 37 -16.46 11.26 -26.09
CA ARG A 37 -15.10 10.80 -26.41
C ARG A 37 -14.24 10.97 -25.16
N ASP A 38 -13.49 9.95 -24.76
CA ASP A 38 -12.59 10.10 -23.62
C ASP A 38 -11.45 11.05 -24.05
N ASP A 39 -11.52 12.31 -23.59
CA ASP A 39 -10.61 13.40 -23.97
C ASP A 39 -9.13 13.17 -23.56
N HIS A 40 -8.78 12.02 -22.96
CA HIS A 40 -7.41 11.69 -22.54
C HIS A 40 -6.86 10.37 -23.07
N VAL A 41 -7.50 9.75 -24.08
CA VAL A 41 -6.67 8.88 -24.92
C VAL A 41 -5.70 9.80 -25.62
N ASP A 42 -4.41 9.70 -25.30
CA ASP A 42 -3.38 10.43 -26.02
C ASP A 42 -3.59 10.16 -27.52
N PRO A 43 -4.02 11.16 -28.31
CA PRO A 43 -4.30 10.95 -29.72
C PRO A 43 -3.03 10.62 -30.51
N GLY A 44 -1.84 10.81 -29.91
CA GLY A 44 -0.55 10.36 -30.43
C GLY A 44 -0.15 8.95 -30.02
N PHE A 45 -0.82 8.31 -29.05
CA PHE A 45 -0.53 6.95 -28.63
C PHE A 45 -1.10 5.94 -29.61
N ASP A 46 -0.26 5.03 -30.10
CA ASP A 46 -0.66 3.98 -31.03
C ASP A 46 -1.59 2.97 -30.31
N PRO A 47 -2.85 2.82 -30.73
CA PRO A 47 -3.79 1.84 -30.15
C PRO A 47 -3.28 0.40 -30.17
N ASN A 48 -2.35 0.11 -31.10
CA ASN A 48 -1.72 -1.18 -31.24
C ASN A 48 -0.42 -1.32 -30.44
N ALA A 49 0.10 -0.27 -29.78
CA ALA A 49 1.33 -0.37 -29.00
C ALA A 49 1.27 -1.50 -27.97
N ALA A 50 0.14 -1.63 -27.25
CA ALA A 50 -0.07 -2.72 -26.29
C ALA A 50 -0.36 -4.10 -26.95
N ALA A 51 -1.00 -4.12 -28.13
CA ALA A 51 -1.48 -5.35 -28.79
C ALA A 51 -0.52 -5.94 -29.83
N MET A 52 0.40 -5.13 -30.36
CA MET A 52 1.33 -5.44 -31.44
C MET A 52 2.79 -5.20 -31.07
N SER A 53 3.10 -4.89 -29.80
CA SER A 53 4.48 -4.72 -29.33
C SER A 53 5.37 -5.90 -29.79
N PRO A 54 6.28 -5.67 -30.76
CA PRO A 54 7.38 -6.59 -31.00
C PRO A 54 8.31 -6.39 -29.81
N GLY A 55 8.33 -7.36 -28.90
CA GLY A 55 8.67 -7.14 -27.49
C GLY A 55 9.70 -6.05 -27.23
N MET A 56 9.37 -5.12 -26.31
CA MET A 56 10.14 -3.91 -25.98
C MET A 56 11.65 -4.19 -26.00
N GLN A 57 12.31 -3.87 -27.13
CA GLN A 57 13.74 -4.11 -27.28
C GLN A 57 14.49 -3.08 -26.45
N ALA A 58 15.26 -3.55 -25.46
CA ALA A 58 16.23 -2.72 -24.76
C ALA A 58 17.14 -2.03 -25.80
N PRO A 59 17.44 -0.72 -25.66
CA PRO A 59 18.22 0.01 -26.65
C PRO A 59 19.58 -0.67 -26.86
N HIS A 60 19.80 -1.16 -28.07
CA HIS A 60 21.08 -1.71 -28.50
C HIS A 60 22.10 -0.57 -28.63
N TYR A 61 23.10 -0.54 -27.73
CA TYR A 61 24.34 0.21 -27.97
C TYR A 61 25.05 -0.42 -29.18
N TYR A 62 24.93 0.22 -30.35
CA TYR A 62 25.67 -0.18 -31.55
C TYR A 62 27.15 0.18 -31.39
N GLY A 63 27.95 -0.80 -30.98
CA GLY A 63 29.40 -0.77 -31.21
C GLY A 63 29.67 -1.12 -32.67
N GLN A 64 30.13 -0.14 -33.45
CA GLN A 64 30.56 -0.36 -34.84
C GLN A 64 31.78 -1.30 -34.88
N SER A 65 31.60 -2.48 -35.46
CA SER A 65 32.69 -3.38 -35.85
C SER A 65 33.21 -2.98 -37.23
N ALA A 66 34.49 -2.62 -37.31
CA ALA A 66 35.19 -2.33 -38.55
C ALA A 66 35.63 -3.64 -39.25
N GLU A 67 35.34 -3.76 -40.55
CA GLU A 67 35.95 -4.76 -41.43
C GLU A 67 37.21 -4.21 -42.13
N PRO A 68 38.21 -5.06 -42.45
CA PRO A 68 39.48 -4.62 -43.01
C PRO A 68 39.47 -4.61 -44.55
N GLY A 69 39.79 -3.45 -45.14
CA GLY A 69 40.03 -3.29 -46.58
C GLY A 69 41.52 -3.35 -46.95
N ALA A 70 41.82 -3.97 -48.10
CA ALA A 70 43.14 -3.98 -48.76
C ALA A 70 43.28 -2.83 -49.80
N PRO A 71 44.51 -2.44 -50.22
CA PRO A 71 44.84 -1.12 -50.75
C PRO A 71 44.97 -1.11 -52.30
N PRO A 72 45.10 0.05 -53.01
CA PRO A 72 46.42 0.71 -53.12
C PRO A 72 46.46 2.25 -53.32
N ALA A 73 47.49 2.85 -52.71
CA ALA A 73 48.51 3.77 -53.24
C ALA A 73 48.21 5.12 -53.96
N THR A 74 49.01 6.09 -53.50
CA THR A 74 49.57 7.32 -54.13
C THR A 74 48.78 8.64 -54.11
N ALA A 75 49.35 9.59 -53.35
CA ALA A 75 49.02 11.01 -53.20
C ALA A 75 49.84 11.87 -54.21
N PRO A 76 49.96 13.22 -54.07
CA PRO A 76 49.09 14.24 -53.46
C PRO A 76 48.86 15.45 -54.40
N GLN A 77 47.89 16.33 -54.10
CA GLN A 77 48.13 17.80 -54.09
C GLN A 77 46.91 18.60 -53.63
N GLU A 78 47.20 19.59 -52.78
CA GLU A 78 46.32 20.59 -52.17
C GLU A 78 45.79 21.60 -53.19
N VAL A 79 44.50 21.96 -53.11
CA VAL A 79 44.03 23.36 -53.31
C VAL A 79 42.72 23.55 -52.52
N ALA A 80 42.70 24.58 -51.67
CA ALA A 80 41.52 25.06 -50.94
C ALA A 80 40.77 26.12 -51.74
N VAL A 81 39.45 25.98 -51.93
CA VAL A 81 38.51 27.04 -52.35
C VAL A 81 37.10 26.73 -51.79
N PRO A 82 36.31 27.71 -51.32
CA PRO A 82 35.20 27.50 -50.38
C PRO A 82 33.87 27.23 -51.09
N THR A 83 33.04 26.33 -50.54
CA THR A 83 31.73 26.00 -51.10
C THR A 83 30.59 26.55 -50.26
N GLN A 84 29.73 27.27 -50.97
CA GLN A 84 28.48 27.87 -50.53
C GLN A 84 27.48 26.83 -50.00
N GLN A 85 26.65 27.31 -49.07
CA GLN A 85 25.48 26.66 -48.51
C GLN A 85 24.45 26.28 -49.59
N TYR A 86 23.92 25.06 -49.48
CA TYR A 86 22.57 24.70 -49.92
C TYR A 86 21.85 23.99 -48.74
N PRO A 87 20.54 24.23 -48.53
CA PRO A 87 19.86 23.81 -47.32
C PRO A 87 19.40 22.36 -47.42
N GLN A 88 19.90 21.49 -46.54
CA GLN A 88 19.29 20.19 -46.34
C GLN A 88 18.10 20.30 -45.37
N THR A 89 16.97 19.85 -45.90
CA THR A 89 15.71 19.51 -45.26
C THR A 89 15.92 18.88 -43.87
N GLY A 90 15.34 19.51 -42.85
CA GLY A 90 15.36 19.02 -41.48
C GLY A 90 14.73 17.65 -41.37
N GLN A 91 15.53 16.68 -40.90
CA GLN A 91 14.99 15.50 -40.24
C GLN A 91 14.53 15.94 -38.85
N TYR A 92 13.22 15.92 -38.65
CA TYR A 92 12.59 15.96 -37.34
C TYR A 92 13.10 14.75 -36.53
N GLN A 93 14.05 14.97 -35.64
CA GLN A 93 14.26 14.09 -34.50
C GLN A 93 13.18 14.43 -33.46
N PRO A 94 12.32 13.49 -33.03
CA PRO A 94 11.59 13.68 -31.79
C PRO A 94 12.62 13.73 -30.67
N GLN A 95 12.73 14.88 -30.01
CA GLN A 95 13.41 14.97 -28.72
C GLN A 95 12.65 14.04 -27.75
N ARG A 96 13.26 12.90 -27.41
CA ARG A 96 12.79 12.05 -26.33
C ARG A 96 13.15 12.73 -25.00
N PRO A 97 12.19 12.98 -24.10
CA PRO A 97 12.52 13.18 -22.70
C PRO A 97 12.66 11.79 -22.07
N ASP A 98 13.74 11.08 -22.40
CA ASP A 98 14.20 10.07 -21.44
C ASP A 98 14.68 10.89 -20.24
N VAL A 99 13.95 10.80 -19.14
CA VAL A 99 14.38 11.31 -17.83
C VAL A 99 15.53 10.39 -17.37
N ALA A 100 16.66 10.48 -18.08
CA ALA A 100 17.90 9.84 -17.73
C ALA A 100 18.50 10.68 -16.60
N LEU A 101 18.44 10.15 -15.38
CA LEU A 101 19.29 10.62 -14.29
C LEU A 101 20.73 10.70 -14.82
N ASP A 102 21.35 11.88 -14.67
CA ASP A 102 22.72 12.12 -15.12
C ASP A 102 23.65 11.01 -14.61
N PRO A 103 24.38 10.29 -15.50
CA PRO A 103 25.31 9.25 -15.08
C PRO A 103 26.42 9.76 -14.14
N ALA A 104 26.62 11.06 -13.99
CA ALA A 104 27.51 11.63 -12.97
C ALA A 104 26.91 11.66 -11.54
N ALA A 105 25.59 11.49 -11.39
CA ALA A 105 24.90 11.40 -10.09
C ALA A 105 24.86 9.97 -9.51
N THR A 106 25.65 9.05 -10.07
CA THR A 106 25.48 7.58 -9.90
C THR A 106 26.06 6.98 -8.62
N ASP A 107 26.78 7.76 -7.79
CA ASP A 107 27.42 7.29 -6.55
C ASP A 107 26.70 7.72 -5.25
N ASP A 108 25.60 8.48 -5.31
CA ASP A 108 24.90 8.89 -4.10
C ASP A 108 24.05 7.74 -3.52
N LEU A 109 24.39 7.28 -2.31
CA LEU A 109 23.64 6.29 -1.53
C LEU A 109 22.66 6.96 -0.53
N SER A 110 22.61 8.29 -0.48
CA SER A 110 21.72 9.06 0.38
C SER A 110 20.27 8.93 -0.10
N ILE A 111 19.46 8.18 0.65
CA ILE A 111 18.01 8.12 0.44
C ILE A 111 17.37 9.52 0.47
N PRO A 112 17.72 10.41 1.42
CA PRO A 112 17.22 11.80 1.44
C PRO A 112 17.47 12.56 0.13
N SER A 113 18.70 12.49 -0.39
CA SER A 113 19.06 13.17 -1.65
C SER A 113 18.28 12.59 -2.83
N ILE A 114 18.16 11.26 -2.90
CA ILE A 114 17.46 10.57 -3.99
C ILE A 114 15.97 10.93 -3.99
N ARG A 115 15.30 10.92 -2.82
CA ARG A 115 13.89 11.32 -2.69
C ARG A 115 13.68 12.75 -3.19
N TYR A 116 14.52 13.68 -2.76
CA TYR A 116 14.44 15.09 -3.15
C TYR A 116 14.65 15.29 -4.66
N GLN A 117 15.64 14.62 -5.26
CA GLN A 117 15.89 14.70 -6.70
C GLN A 117 14.72 14.15 -7.53
N LEU A 118 14.10 13.06 -7.10
CA LEU A 118 12.96 12.46 -7.79
C LEU A 118 11.71 13.34 -7.70
N ASP A 119 11.42 13.91 -6.53
CA ASP A 119 10.30 14.86 -6.37
C ASP A 119 10.49 16.08 -7.29
N TYR A 120 11.71 16.64 -7.36
CA TYR A 120 12.01 17.74 -8.28
C TYR A 120 11.82 17.34 -9.75
N THR A 121 12.21 16.12 -10.10
CA THR A 121 12.11 15.61 -11.47
C THR A 121 10.66 15.47 -11.92
N TYR A 122 9.80 14.87 -11.08
CA TYR A 122 8.39 14.63 -11.40
C TYR A 122 7.46 15.81 -11.09
N LYS A 123 8.01 16.92 -10.59
CA LYS A 123 7.26 18.17 -10.43
C LYS A 123 6.69 18.68 -11.76
N ASP A 124 7.49 18.61 -12.82
CA ASP A 124 7.18 19.19 -14.13
C ASP A 124 6.92 18.14 -15.22
N SER A 125 6.82 16.85 -14.87
CA SER A 125 6.64 15.75 -15.83
C SER A 125 5.74 14.65 -15.31
N ASP A 126 4.84 14.18 -16.17
CA ASP A 126 4.00 13.00 -15.90
C ASP A 126 4.77 11.69 -16.10
N PHE A 127 4.38 10.66 -15.35
CA PHE A 127 4.77 9.29 -15.59
C PHE A 127 3.85 8.62 -16.64
N LEU A 128 4.40 8.37 -17.81
CA LEU A 128 3.75 7.71 -18.93
C LEU A 128 3.89 6.19 -18.77
N THR A 129 2.79 5.50 -18.46
CA THR A 129 2.84 4.10 -17.98
C THR A 129 3.35 3.06 -18.98
N PHE A 130 3.37 3.36 -20.28
CA PHE A 130 3.91 2.46 -21.30
C PHE A 130 5.31 2.89 -21.77
N GLU A 131 5.57 4.20 -21.84
CA GLU A 131 6.85 4.74 -22.29
C GLU A 131 7.93 4.73 -21.20
N ASN A 132 7.56 5.00 -19.94
CA ASN A 132 8.50 4.97 -18.83
C ASN A 132 8.63 3.56 -18.25
N VAL A 133 9.73 2.88 -18.61
CA VAL A 133 9.98 1.48 -18.20
C VAL A 133 10.30 1.34 -16.71
N SER A 134 10.98 2.34 -16.12
CA SER A 134 11.39 2.30 -14.71
C SER A 134 10.42 3.10 -13.84
N PRO A 135 9.74 2.48 -12.87
CA PRO A 135 8.80 3.18 -12.01
C PRO A 135 9.51 4.18 -11.09
N PRO A 136 8.86 5.29 -10.70
CA PRO A 136 9.35 6.15 -9.62
C PRO A 136 9.46 5.36 -8.32
N LEU A 137 10.38 5.75 -7.44
CA LEU A 137 10.48 5.13 -6.11
C LEU A 137 9.19 5.32 -5.32
N ALA A 138 8.89 4.37 -4.44
CA ALA A 138 7.72 4.42 -3.59
C ALA A 138 7.79 5.64 -2.66
N GLY A 139 6.74 6.47 -2.72
CA GLY A 139 6.64 7.72 -1.99
C GLY A 139 7.14 8.95 -2.75
N THR A 140 7.60 8.83 -4.00
CA THR A 140 7.82 10.00 -4.87
C THR A 140 6.48 10.63 -5.25
N GLN A 141 6.42 11.95 -5.30
CA GLN A 141 5.26 12.68 -5.83
C GLN A 141 5.28 12.67 -7.36
N TYR A 142 4.21 12.16 -7.99
CA TYR A 142 4.05 12.21 -9.44
C TYR A 142 2.58 12.02 -9.85
N THR A 143 2.25 12.61 -10.99
CA THR A 143 1.06 12.34 -11.81
C THR A 143 1.40 11.29 -12.87
N ALA A 144 0.44 10.46 -13.24
CA ALA A 144 0.59 9.36 -14.17
C ALA A 144 -0.48 9.38 -15.25
N VAL A 145 -0.07 9.06 -16.48
CA VAL A 145 -0.95 8.90 -17.64
C VAL A 145 -1.02 7.41 -17.99
N ASP A 146 -2.21 6.84 -17.88
CA ASP A 146 -2.47 5.45 -18.25
C ASP A 146 -2.48 5.32 -19.79
N GLN A 147 -1.58 4.47 -20.30
CA GLN A 147 -1.37 4.17 -21.71
C GLN A 147 -1.61 2.66 -21.97
N GLY A 148 -2.56 2.07 -21.24
CA GLY A 148 -2.92 0.65 -21.35
C GLY A 148 -2.11 -0.28 -20.43
N ASN A 149 -1.17 0.27 -19.67
CA ASN A 149 -0.37 -0.42 -18.66
C ASN A 149 -0.64 0.19 -17.28
N ALA A 150 -0.75 -0.65 -16.24
CA ALA A 150 -1.10 -0.15 -14.92
C ALA A 150 -0.02 0.79 -14.36
N SER A 151 -0.46 1.89 -13.76
CA SER A 151 0.44 2.78 -13.00
C SER A 151 1.09 2.03 -11.82
N PRO A 152 2.37 2.35 -11.49
CA PRO A 152 3.07 1.78 -10.33
C PRO A 152 2.37 2.02 -8.99
N LYS A 153 1.39 2.94 -8.93
CA LYS A 153 0.49 3.10 -7.77
C LYS A 153 -0.34 1.83 -7.53
N PHE A 154 -0.83 1.20 -8.59
CA PHE A 154 -1.72 0.02 -8.51
C PHE A 154 -0.95 -1.30 -8.56
N ALA A 155 0.13 -1.36 -9.34
CA ALA A 155 0.88 -2.59 -9.56
C ALA A 155 2.37 -2.33 -9.84
N ARG A 156 3.25 -3.03 -9.12
CA ARG A 156 4.69 -3.01 -9.34
C ARG A 156 5.24 -4.40 -9.58
N MET A 157 5.94 -4.59 -10.69
CA MET A 157 6.69 -5.82 -10.96
C MET A 157 8.08 -5.72 -10.35
N THR A 158 8.63 -6.82 -9.80
CA THR A 158 10.03 -6.82 -9.33
C THR A 158 11.02 -6.61 -10.47
N LEU A 159 10.65 -7.03 -11.69
CA LEU A 159 11.46 -6.99 -12.90
C LEU A 159 10.59 -6.50 -14.06
N TYR A 160 10.92 -5.33 -14.61
CA TYR A 160 10.25 -4.78 -15.81
C TYR A 160 10.82 -5.34 -17.12
N SER A 161 11.94 -6.04 -17.01
CA SER A 161 12.53 -6.87 -18.06
C SER A 161 12.66 -8.31 -17.55
N VAL A 162 11.65 -9.14 -17.83
CA VAL A 162 11.50 -10.49 -17.30
C VAL A 162 12.55 -11.43 -17.92
N PRO A 163 13.33 -12.18 -17.12
CA PRO A 163 14.25 -13.19 -17.64
C PRO A 163 13.53 -14.21 -18.51
N SER A 164 14.09 -14.60 -19.65
CA SER A 164 13.44 -15.56 -20.55
C SER A 164 13.34 -16.99 -19.98
N SER A 165 14.07 -17.30 -18.90
CA SER A 165 14.11 -18.62 -18.28
C SER A 165 14.47 -18.57 -16.79
N GLU A 166 14.06 -19.60 -16.04
CA GLU A 166 14.44 -19.76 -14.63
C GLU A 166 15.95 -19.81 -14.42
N LYS A 167 16.70 -20.40 -15.37
CA LYS A 167 18.17 -20.42 -15.30
C LYS A 167 18.75 -19.02 -15.27
N LEU A 168 18.26 -18.12 -16.13
CA LEU A 168 18.68 -16.72 -16.16
C LEU A 168 18.26 -15.99 -14.89
N ARG A 169 17.02 -16.18 -14.42
CA ARG A 169 16.56 -15.60 -13.15
C ARG A 169 17.46 -16.05 -11.98
N GLN A 170 17.76 -17.35 -11.88
CA GLN A 170 18.63 -17.91 -10.84
C GLN A 170 20.06 -17.37 -10.86
N GLN A 171 20.57 -16.90 -12.01
CA GLN A 171 21.86 -16.21 -12.08
C GLN A 171 21.83 -14.84 -11.41
N THR A 172 20.68 -14.17 -11.33
CA THR A 172 20.54 -12.86 -10.68
C THR A 172 20.18 -12.96 -9.20
N LYS A 173 19.54 -14.07 -8.81
CA LYS A 173 18.94 -14.29 -7.48
C LYS A 173 17.79 -13.35 -7.13
N ILE A 174 17.39 -12.44 -8.03
CA ILE A 174 16.23 -11.58 -7.83
C ILE A 174 14.95 -12.42 -8.05
N PRO A 175 13.97 -12.38 -7.12
CA PRO A 175 12.69 -13.06 -7.31
C PRO A 175 11.84 -12.34 -8.37
N LEU A 176 11.09 -13.10 -9.17
CA LEU A 176 10.08 -12.56 -10.08
C LEU A 176 8.74 -12.51 -9.34
N GLY A 177 8.16 -11.32 -9.20
CA GLY A 177 6.88 -11.15 -8.53
C GLY A 177 6.19 -9.84 -8.84
N LEU A 178 5.00 -9.71 -8.28
CA LEU A 178 4.08 -8.59 -8.47
C LEU A 178 3.58 -8.14 -7.10
N VAL A 179 3.61 -6.83 -6.84
CA VAL A 179 3.01 -6.18 -5.67
C VAL A 179 1.84 -5.33 -6.16
N LEU A 180 0.66 -5.58 -5.60
CA LEU A 180 -0.60 -4.94 -5.93
C LEU A 180 -1.04 -4.04 -4.78
N THR A 181 -1.51 -2.85 -5.12
CA THR A 181 -2.31 -1.97 -4.25
C THR A 181 -3.60 -1.63 -5.00
N PRO A 182 -4.59 -2.54 -5.05
CA PRO A 182 -5.69 -2.44 -6.01
C PRO A 182 -6.51 -1.15 -5.89
N PHE A 183 -6.60 -0.57 -4.70
CA PHE A 183 -7.36 0.65 -4.41
C PHE A 183 -6.46 1.84 -4.08
N ALA A 184 -5.23 1.86 -4.60
CA ALA A 184 -4.32 2.99 -4.44
C ALA A 184 -5.00 4.32 -4.81
N GLN A 185 -4.64 5.37 -4.08
CA GLN A 185 -5.13 6.71 -4.40
C GLN A 185 -4.41 7.24 -5.63
N VAL A 186 -5.17 7.87 -6.50
CA VAL A 186 -4.65 8.64 -7.64
C VAL A 186 -4.22 10.03 -7.14
N ALA A 187 -3.20 10.61 -7.77
CA ALA A 187 -2.74 11.96 -7.40
C ALA A 187 -3.79 13.02 -7.79
N PRO A 188 -3.80 14.19 -7.13
CA PRO A 188 -4.55 15.35 -7.64
C PRO A 188 -4.20 15.61 -9.12
N GLY A 189 -5.21 15.82 -9.95
CA GLY A 189 -5.05 16.00 -11.40
C GLY A 189 -5.13 14.71 -12.23
N GLU A 190 -4.97 13.53 -11.63
CA GLU A 190 -5.22 12.25 -12.31
C GLU A 190 -6.71 11.94 -12.43
N LYS A 191 -7.10 11.28 -13.52
CA LYS A 191 -8.46 10.73 -13.66
C LYS A 191 -8.68 9.56 -12.69
N PRO A 192 -9.89 9.42 -12.12
CA PRO A 192 -10.24 8.23 -11.35
C PRO A 192 -10.25 6.99 -12.24
N VAL A 193 -10.15 5.81 -11.62
CA VAL A 193 -10.28 4.52 -12.32
C VAL A 193 -11.62 4.48 -13.07
N PRO A 194 -11.62 4.29 -14.40
CA PRO A 194 -12.84 4.29 -15.20
C PRO A 194 -13.70 3.06 -14.89
N GLN A 195 -15.02 3.24 -15.00
CA GLN A 195 -16.01 2.17 -14.80
C GLN A 195 -16.69 1.81 -16.13
N VAL A 196 -16.79 0.52 -16.41
CA VAL A 196 -17.45 -0.02 -17.59
C VAL A 196 -18.66 -0.82 -17.16
N ASP A 197 -19.84 -0.46 -17.68
CA ASP A 197 -21.09 -1.13 -17.32
C ASP A 197 -21.37 -2.32 -18.23
N PHE A 198 -21.33 -3.51 -17.66
CA PHE A 198 -21.65 -4.77 -18.33
C PHE A 198 -22.85 -5.46 -17.69
N ARG A 199 -23.72 -4.77 -16.95
CA ARG A 199 -24.88 -5.41 -16.30
C ARG A 199 -25.85 -6.07 -17.29
N GLU A 200 -26.05 -5.44 -18.45
CA GLU A 200 -27.00 -5.90 -19.49
C GLU A 200 -26.34 -6.79 -20.56
N ILE A 201 -25.03 -7.07 -20.47
CA ILE A 201 -24.37 -7.90 -21.48
C ILE A 201 -24.61 -9.39 -21.20
N SER A 202 -24.84 -10.16 -22.25
CA SER A 202 -25.07 -11.61 -22.15
C SER A 202 -23.90 -12.37 -21.50
N SER A 203 -22.66 -11.91 -21.67
CA SER A 203 -21.50 -12.45 -20.96
C SER A 203 -20.35 -11.46 -20.97
N VAL A 204 -19.70 -11.22 -19.83
CA VAL A 204 -18.51 -10.36 -19.78
C VAL A 204 -17.42 -10.93 -20.70
N PRO A 205 -16.85 -10.14 -21.65
CA PRO A 205 -15.82 -10.61 -22.57
C PRO A 205 -14.57 -11.12 -21.83
N ARG A 206 -14.34 -12.44 -21.91
CA ARG A 206 -13.20 -13.12 -21.30
C ARG A 206 -12.63 -14.19 -22.22
N CYS A 207 -11.33 -14.45 -22.09
CA CYS A 207 -10.69 -15.57 -22.77
C CYS A 207 -11.36 -16.89 -22.34
N ARG A 208 -11.79 -17.71 -23.29
CA ARG A 208 -12.44 -19.01 -22.99
C ARG A 208 -11.49 -20.04 -22.38
N ARG A 209 -10.18 -19.87 -22.53
CA ARG A 209 -9.16 -20.76 -21.97
C ARG A 209 -8.68 -20.31 -20.58
N CYS A 210 -7.95 -19.20 -20.50
CA CYS A 210 -7.36 -18.75 -19.22
C CYS A 210 -8.29 -17.86 -18.38
N ARG A 211 -9.49 -17.52 -18.89
CA ARG A 211 -10.46 -16.65 -18.21
C ARG A 211 -9.97 -15.23 -17.92
N ALA A 212 -8.92 -14.76 -18.61
CA ALA A 212 -8.50 -13.36 -18.56
C ALA A 212 -9.61 -12.45 -19.08
N TYR A 213 -9.82 -11.33 -18.40
CA TYR A 213 -10.74 -10.26 -18.84
C TYR A 213 -10.15 -9.53 -20.04
N ILE A 214 -11.01 -9.02 -20.92
CA ILE A 214 -10.61 -8.18 -22.06
C ILE A 214 -9.63 -7.09 -21.62
N ASN A 215 -8.62 -6.75 -22.39
CA ASN A 215 -7.66 -5.72 -21.99
C ASN A 215 -6.99 -5.11 -23.22
N PRO A 216 -6.26 -3.98 -23.07
CA PRO A 216 -5.66 -3.25 -24.19
C PRO A 216 -4.69 -4.06 -25.05
N ALA A 217 -4.07 -5.11 -24.49
CA ALA A 217 -3.11 -5.93 -25.22
C ALA A 217 -3.74 -7.07 -26.03
N MET A 218 -5.06 -7.28 -25.95
CA MET A 218 -5.72 -8.31 -26.77
C MET A 218 -5.89 -7.85 -28.23
N GLN A 219 -5.66 -8.75 -29.17
CA GLN A 219 -5.88 -8.47 -30.60
C GLN A 219 -7.34 -8.75 -30.98
N HIS A 220 -7.92 -7.91 -31.83
CA HIS A 220 -9.34 -7.98 -32.19
C HIS A 220 -9.55 -8.31 -33.67
N GLY A 221 -10.47 -9.22 -33.95
CA GLY A 221 -10.96 -9.54 -35.31
C GLY A 221 -12.43 -9.19 -35.53
N GLY A 222 -12.96 -8.27 -34.72
CA GLY A 222 -14.38 -7.86 -34.70
C GLY A 222 -15.30 -8.86 -33.99
N TYR A 223 -15.34 -10.12 -34.45
CA TYR A 223 -16.16 -11.18 -33.86
C TYR A 223 -15.41 -12.05 -32.82
N ASN A 224 -14.09 -11.94 -32.80
CA ASN A 224 -13.21 -12.67 -31.89
C ASN A 224 -12.11 -11.76 -31.35
N MET A 225 -11.52 -12.21 -30.26
CA MET A 225 -10.34 -11.63 -29.64
C MET A 225 -9.28 -12.72 -29.41
N VAL A 226 -8.02 -12.40 -29.64
CA VAL A 226 -6.88 -13.27 -29.32
C VAL A 226 -6.26 -12.79 -28.01
N CYS A 227 -6.27 -13.67 -27.02
CA CYS A 227 -5.78 -13.34 -25.69
C CYS A 227 -4.25 -13.17 -25.68
N ASN A 228 -3.74 -12.04 -25.20
CA ASN A 228 -2.32 -11.75 -25.02
C ASN A 228 -1.61 -12.70 -24.03
N ILE A 229 -2.31 -13.14 -22.98
CA ILE A 229 -1.74 -13.99 -21.93
C ILE A 229 -1.52 -15.42 -22.43
N CYS A 230 -2.57 -16.04 -22.99
CA CYS A 230 -2.49 -17.44 -23.36
C CYS A 230 -2.43 -17.67 -24.87
N THR A 231 -2.69 -16.69 -25.74
CA THR A 231 -2.80 -16.78 -27.22
C THR A 231 -4.06 -17.46 -27.78
N PHE A 232 -5.06 -17.76 -26.94
CA PHE A 232 -6.28 -18.41 -27.40
C PHE A 232 -7.25 -17.42 -28.05
N SER A 233 -7.74 -17.74 -29.25
CA SER A 233 -8.82 -17.01 -29.92
C SER A 233 -10.17 -17.35 -29.28
N SER A 234 -10.86 -16.34 -28.76
CA SER A 234 -12.19 -16.45 -28.15
C SER A 234 -13.18 -15.57 -28.91
N PRO A 235 -14.39 -16.05 -29.24
CA PRO A 235 -15.42 -15.15 -29.75
C PRO A 235 -15.87 -14.18 -28.66
N VAL A 236 -16.29 -12.99 -29.06
CA VAL A 236 -16.91 -12.00 -28.16
C VAL A 236 -18.44 -12.10 -28.22
N PRO A 237 -19.18 -11.63 -27.18
CA PRO A 237 -20.63 -11.50 -27.23
C PRO A 237 -21.09 -10.66 -28.42
N GLN A 238 -22.30 -10.93 -28.95
CA GLN A 238 -22.82 -10.22 -30.12
C GLN A 238 -22.96 -8.72 -29.87
N GLU A 239 -23.33 -8.35 -28.65
CA GLU A 239 -23.49 -6.98 -28.17
C GLU A 239 -22.16 -6.24 -28.05
N TYR A 240 -21.03 -6.95 -28.04
CA TYR A 240 -19.67 -6.41 -27.93
C TYR A 240 -18.93 -6.33 -29.27
N VAL A 241 -19.53 -6.84 -30.36
CA VAL A 241 -18.92 -6.82 -31.70
C VAL A 241 -18.78 -5.38 -32.18
N SER A 242 -17.62 -5.07 -32.75
CA SER A 242 -17.31 -3.76 -33.34
C SER A 242 -16.51 -3.96 -34.61
N GLN A 243 -16.62 -3.01 -35.54
CA GLN A 243 -15.80 -3.03 -36.76
C GLN A 243 -14.33 -2.82 -36.40
N VAL A 244 -13.45 -3.58 -37.05
CA VAL A 244 -12.00 -3.42 -36.96
C VAL A 244 -11.46 -2.89 -38.28
N ASP A 245 -10.49 -1.99 -38.22
CA ASP A 245 -9.79 -1.48 -39.39
C ASP A 245 -8.73 -2.47 -39.91
N ALA A 246 -7.98 -2.06 -40.94
CA ALA A 246 -6.93 -2.89 -41.53
C ALA A 246 -5.77 -3.22 -40.57
N ASN A 247 -5.61 -2.45 -39.50
CA ASN A 247 -4.58 -2.62 -38.48
C ASN A 247 -5.12 -3.35 -37.24
N GLY A 248 -6.37 -3.82 -37.25
CA GLY A 248 -7.01 -4.53 -36.14
C GLY A 248 -7.52 -3.62 -35.02
N VAL A 249 -7.54 -2.29 -35.23
CA VAL A 249 -8.05 -1.32 -34.25
C VAL A 249 -9.56 -1.25 -34.36
N ARG A 250 -10.25 -1.31 -33.22
CA ARG A 250 -11.71 -1.24 -33.17
C ARG A 250 -12.21 0.19 -33.36
N SER A 251 -13.37 0.34 -34.00
CA SER A 251 -14.03 1.64 -34.19
C SER A 251 -14.42 2.35 -32.88
N ASP A 252 -14.61 1.59 -31.81
CA ASP A 252 -15.00 2.06 -30.46
C ASP A 252 -13.81 2.08 -29.47
N TYR A 253 -12.56 1.98 -29.96
CA TYR A 253 -11.36 1.97 -29.11
C TYR A 253 -11.30 3.17 -28.17
N TYR A 254 -11.39 4.40 -28.70
CA TYR A 254 -11.27 5.65 -27.95
C TYR A 254 -12.45 5.97 -27.00
N VAL A 255 -13.42 5.06 -26.93
CA VAL A 255 -14.66 5.23 -26.18
C VAL A 255 -14.78 4.21 -25.05
N ARG A 256 -14.11 3.06 -25.18
CA ARG A 256 -14.20 1.93 -24.26
C ARG A 256 -12.96 1.83 -23.39
N PRO A 257 -13.02 2.24 -22.11
CA PRO A 257 -11.86 2.23 -21.22
C PRO A 257 -11.16 0.89 -21.11
N GLU A 258 -11.88 -0.22 -21.17
CA GLU A 258 -11.32 -1.58 -21.11
C GLU A 258 -10.41 -1.94 -22.30
N LEU A 259 -10.42 -1.12 -23.36
CA LEU A 259 -9.56 -1.29 -24.55
C LEU A 259 -8.31 -0.42 -24.53
N HIS A 260 -8.23 0.61 -23.68
CA HIS A 260 -7.08 1.54 -23.64
C HIS A 260 -6.54 1.87 -22.24
N SER A 261 -7.21 1.43 -21.17
CA SER A 261 -6.77 1.66 -19.78
C SER A 261 -6.16 0.39 -19.19
N GLY A 262 -5.01 0.53 -18.54
CA GLY A 262 -4.32 -0.51 -17.80
C GLY A 262 -5.07 -0.92 -16.53
N VAL A 263 -5.79 0.02 -15.91
CA VAL A 263 -6.67 -0.23 -14.75
C VAL A 263 -8.08 0.25 -15.01
N TYR A 264 -9.07 -0.60 -14.77
CA TYR A 264 -10.49 -0.25 -14.89
C TYR A 264 -11.38 -1.16 -14.02
N ASP A 265 -12.59 -0.71 -13.70
CA ASP A 265 -13.61 -1.49 -12.99
C ASP A 265 -14.73 -1.92 -13.95
N LEU A 266 -15.12 -3.19 -13.92
CA LEU A 266 -16.31 -3.70 -14.60
C LEU A 266 -17.46 -3.80 -13.62
N ILE A 267 -18.58 -3.12 -13.88
CA ILE A 267 -19.85 -3.41 -13.19
C ILE A 267 -20.44 -4.65 -13.84
N VAL A 268 -20.53 -5.74 -13.08
CA VAL A 268 -20.81 -7.07 -13.63
C VAL A 268 -22.29 -7.46 -13.51
N PRO A 269 -22.78 -8.40 -14.35
CA PRO A 269 -24.10 -8.99 -14.20
C PRO A 269 -24.31 -9.70 -12.86
N LYS A 270 -25.58 -9.92 -12.50
CA LYS A 270 -25.98 -10.59 -11.25
C LYS A 270 -25.38 -11.99 -11.07
N ASP A 271 -25.04 -12.68 -12.15
CA ASP A 271 -24.40 -14.01 -12.12
C ASP A 271 -23.02 -14.01 -11.43
N TYR A 272 -22.44 -12.84 -11.15
CA TYR A 272 -21.21 -12.68 -10.36
C TYR A 272 -21.45 -12.49 -8.85
N ASN A 273 -22.71 -12.40 -8.43
CA ASN A 273 -23.08 -12.37 -7.03
C ASN A 273 -23.02 -13.79 -6.45
N PHE A 274 -22.65 -13.89 -5.17
CA PHE A 274 -22.74 -15.15 -4.45
C PHE A 274 -24.22 -15.56 -4.31
N ASP A 275 -24.52 -16.82 -4.64
CA ASP A 275 -25.86 -17.41 -4.55
C ASP A 275 -26.98 -16.62 -5.25
N GLU A 276 -26.65 -15.82 -6.28
CA GLU A 276 -27.58 -14.95 -7.02
C GLU A 276 -28.33 -13.91 -6.16
N LYS A 277 -27.88 -13.68 -4.91
CA LYS A 277 -28.47 -12.65 -4.02
C LYS A 277 -28.06 -11.26 -4.47
N ASP A 278 -28.93 -10.27 -4.24
CA ASP A 278 -28.57 -8.88 -4.49
C ASP A 278 -27.52 -8.41 -3.46
N SER A 279 -26.49 -7.74 -3.97
CA SER A 279 -25.49 -7.05 -3.15
C SER A 279 -26.12 -5.84 -2.44
N HIS A 280 -25.57 -5.47 -1.29
CA HIS A 280 -26.07 -4.36 -0.46
C HIS A 280 -24.91 -3.43 -0.06
N PRO A 281 -25.21 -2.17 0.30
CA PRO A 281 -24.21 -1.27 0.88
C PRO A 281 -23.59 -1.87 2.15
N LEU A 282 -22.35 -1.48 2.44
CA LEU A 282 -21.61 -2.02 3.58
C LEU A 282 -22.31 -1.71 4.91
N HIS A 283 -22.51 -2.73 5.74
CA HIS A 283 -23.06 -2.61 7.09
C HIS A 283 -21.95 -2.63 8.15
N HIS A 284 -22.16 -1.95 9.28
CA HIS A 284 -21.16 -1.73 10.32
C HIS A 284 -21.64 -2.19 11.70
N VAL A 285 -20.77 -2.88 12.45
CA VAL A 285 -21.01 -3.23 13.86
C VAL A 285 -19.89 -2.64 14.72
N PHE A 286 -20.26 -1.83 15.71
CA PHE A 286 -19.32 -1.27 16.67
C PHE A 286 -19.36 -2.09 17.96
N LEU A 287 -18.21 -2.64 18.35
CA LEU A 287 -18.03 -3.37 19.61
C LEU A 287 -17.27 -2.49 20.60
N VAL A 288 -17.92 -2.08 21.69
CA VAL A 288 -17.34 -1.16 22.68
C VAL A 288 -17.04 -1.91 23.98
N ASP A 289 -15.77 -2.00 24.36
CA ASP A 289 -15.37 -2.52 25.66
C ASP A 289 -15.87 -1.58 26.77
N LEU A 290 -16.61 -2.15 27.72
CA LEU A 290 -17.17 -1.49 28.90
C LEU A 290 -16.57 -2.08 30.19
N SER A 291 -15.48 -2.83 30.10
CA SER A 291 -14.80 -3.38 31.28
C SER A 291 -14.17 -2.28 32.15
N TYR A 292 -13.71 -2.67 33.34
CA TYR A 292 -13.07 -1.77 34.29
C TYR A 292 -12.00 -0.87 33.67
N GLU A 293 -11.11 -1.44 32.85
CA GLU A 293 -10.02 -0.70 32.22
C GLU A 293 -10.53 0.32 31.17
N ALA A 294 -11.57 -0.03 30.40
CA ALA A 294 -12.17 0.87 29.43
C ALA A 294 -12.85 2.08 30.10
N VAL A 295 -13.50 1.85 31.25
CA VAL A 295 -14.11 2.92 32.04
C VAL A 295 -13.04 3.79 32.69
N ARG A 296 -12.04 3.18 33.32
CA ARG A 296 -10.93 3.87 34.00
C ARG A 296 -10.11 4.77 33.06
N THR A 297 -9.81 4.28 31.86
CA THR A 297 -9.03 5.01 30.84
C THR A 297 -9.89 5.93 29.97
N LYS A 298 -11.21 5.88 30.12
CA LYS A 298 -12.20 6.58 29.29
C LYS A 298 -12.11 6.22 27.79
N LEU A 299 -11.60 5.04 27.44
CA LEU A 299 -11.60 4.56 26.06
C LEU A 299 -13.04 4.46 25.49
N HIS A 300 -14.00 4.03 26.32
CA HIS A 300 -15.42 3.96 25.94
C HIS A 300 -16.01 5.34 25.58
N VAL A 301 -15.54 6.43 26.22
CA VAL A 301 -15.94 7.80 25.89
C VAL A 301 -15.39 8.18 24.51
N ALA A 302 -14.08 8.01 24.30
CA ALA A 302 -13.45 8.27 23.01
C ALA A 302 -14.07 7.45 21.87
N ALA A 303 -14.44 6.19 22.15
CA ALA A 303 -15.15 5.33 21.19
C ALA A 303 -16.49 5.94 20.77
N CYS A 304 -17.26 6.49 21.71
CA CYS A 304 -18.53 7.17 21.40
C CYS A 304 -18.31 8.44 20.57
N SER A 305 -17.34 9.30 20.95
CA SER A 305 -16.93 10.46 20.15
C SER A 305 -16.56 10.06 18.72
N ALA A 306 -15.83 8.95 18.56
CA ALA A 306 -15.38 8.44 17.29
C ALA A 306 -16.50 7.85 16.43
N ILE A 307 -17.44 7.11 17.03
CA ILE A 307 -18.61 6.59 16.33
C ILE A 307 -19.45 7.75 15.78
N ARG A 308 -19.70 8.80 16.57
CA ARG A 308 -20.41 10.00 16.08
C ARG A 308 -19.74 10.61 14.87
N MET A 309 -18.43 10.87 14.96
CA MET A 309 -17.69 11.50 13.87
C MET A 309 -17.60 10.61 12.62
N ALA A 310 -17.58 9.29 12.79
CA ALA A 310 -17.59 8.35 11.70
C ALA A 310 -18.95 8.29 11.00
N LEU A 311 -20.05 8.33 11.75
CA LEU A 311 -21.40 8.22 11.21
C LEU A 311 -21.94 9.51 10.61
N TYR A 312 -21.61 10.68 11.18
CA TYR A 312 -22.26 11.94 10.80
C TYR A 312 -21.28 13.07 10.48
N HIS A 313 -21.68 13.92 9.55
CA HIS A 313 -21.05 15.22 9.28
C HIS A 313 -22.14 16.24 8.95
N ASN A 314 -22.19 17.34 9.72
CA ASN A 314 -23.22 18.39 9.57
C ASN A 314 -24.67 17.88 9.59
N GLY A 315 -24.94 16.82 10.35
CA GLY A 315 -26.28 16.22 10.48
C GLY A 315 -26.67 15.24 9.38
N GLU A 316 -25.80 15.01 8.39
CA GLU A 316 -25.97 14.00 7.34
C GLU A 316 -25.08 12.79 7.61
N SER A 317 -25.49 11.62 7.12
CA SER A 317 -24.69 10.41 7.26
C SER A 317 -23.49 10.41 6.31
N ASN A 318 -22.32 10.01 6.82
CA ASN A 318 -21.14 9.75 6.00
C ASN A 318 -21.22 8.40 5.26
N LEU A 319 -22.20 7.55 5.58
CA LEU A 319 -22.33 6.23 5.00
C LEU A 319 -23.13 6.25 3.69
N PRO A 320 -22.84 5.34 2.74
CA PRO A 320 -23.68 5.14 1.57
C PRO A 320 -25.14 4.86 1.95
N LYS A 321 -26.08 5.36 1.15
CA LYS A 321 -27.52 5.13 1.38
C LYS A 321 -27.82 3.63 1.43
N GLY A 322 -28.52 3.20 2.48
CA GLY A 322 -28.87 1.80 2.71
C GLY A 322 -27.87 1.03 3.58
N SER A 323 -26.73 1.63 3.92
CA SER A 323 -25.85 1.14 4.99
C SER A 323 -26.60 1.17 6.34
N LYS A 324 -26.24 0.23 7.21
CA LYS A 324 -26.89 0.03 8.50
C LYS A 324 -25.84 -0.17 9.58
N VAL A 325 -26.19 0.18 10.80
CA VAL A 325 -25.27 0.19 11.95
C VAL A 325 -25.83 -0.58 13.15
N SER A 326 -24.93 -1.16 13.93
CA SER A 326 -25.22 -1.78 15.22
C SER A 326 -24.18 -1.34 16.27
N ILE A 327 -24.60 -1.22 17.53
CA ILE A 327 -23.72 -0.94 18.66
C ILE A 327 -23.93 -2.04 19.70
N VAL A 328 -22.84 -2.69 20.09
CA VAL A 328 -22.84 -3.72 21.14
C VAL A 328 -21.73 -3.40 22.14
N GLY A 329 -22.11 -3.20 23.40
CA GLY A 329 -21.17 -3.10 24.51
C GLY A 329 -20.75 -4.48 25.00
N PHE A 330 -19.53 -4.63 25.52
CA PHE A 330 -19.10 -5.89 26.13
C PHE A 330 -18.21 -5.68 27.36
N ALA A 331 -18.42 -6.50 28.37
CA ALA A 331 -17.55 -6.68 29.54
C ALA A 331 -17.56 -8.18 29.87
N ASN A 332 -17.95 -8.59 31.08
CA ASN A 332 -18.24 -9.99 31.39
C ASN A 332 -19.64 -10.45 30.94
N LYS A 333 -20.37 -9.57 30.24
CA LYS A 333 -21.69 -9.76 29.62
C LYS A 333 -21.73 -8.97 28.30
N LEU A 334 -22.71 -9.26 27.45
CA LEU A 334 -22.98 -8.48 26.23
C LEU A 334 -24.16 -7.53 26.44
N PHE A 335 -24.06 -6.33 25.85
CA PHE A 335 -25.04 -5.26 25.96
C PHE A 335 -25.49 -4.85 24.55
N PHE A 336 -26.63 -5.38 24.09
CA PHE A 336 -27.20 -5.05 22.79
C PHE A 336 -28.10 -3.81 22.93
N TYR A 337 -27.76 -2.73 22.23
CA TYR A 337 -28.56 -1.51 22.21
C TYR A 337 -29.56 -1.56 21.07
N ASN A 338 -30.85 -1.37 21.38
CA ASN A 338 -31.89 -1.34 20.34
C ASN A 338 -31.95 0.05 19.73
N LEU A 339 -31.64 0.13 18.43
CA LEU A 339 -31.56 1.36 17.66
C LEU A 339 -32.82 1.57 16.79
N SER A 340 -33.97 0.98 17.14
CA SER A 340 -35.22 1.19 16.40
C SER A 340 -35.60 2.68 16.43
N PRO A 341 -35.94 3.29 15.28
CA PRO A 341 -36.23 4.73 15.19
C PRO A 341 -37.49 5.14 15.97
N ASN A 342 -38.31 4.17 16.39
CA ASN A 342 -39.53 4.40 17.16
C ASN A 342 -39.26 4.58 18.67
N LEU A 343 -38.02 4.43 19.13
CA LEU A 343 -37.65 4.55 20.54
C LEU A 343 -37.28 5.99 20.89
N GLU A 344 -37.85 6.49 21.98
CA GLU A 344 -37.54 7.83 22.52
C GLU A 344 -36.36 7.83 23.52
N GLN A 345 -36.00 6.67 24.05
CA GLN A 345 -34.93 6.50 25.04
C GLN A 345 -34.13 5.22 24.78
N THR A 346 -32.86 5.22 25.18
CA THR A 346 -31.96 4.07 25.07
C THR A 346 -32.55 2.85 25.76
N THR A 347 -32.64 1.73 25.03
CA THR A 347 -33.00 0.44 25.60
C THR A 347 -31.88 -0.57 25.36
N VAL A 348 -31.53 -1.34 26.39
CA VAL A 348 -30.42 -2.28 26.38
C VAL A 348 -30.89 -3.67 26.78
N SER A 349 -30.54 -4.67 25.96
CA SER A 349 -30.72 -6.08 26.29
C SER A 349 -29.40 -6.68 26.74
N VAL A 350 -29.36 -7.19 27.97
CA VAL A 350 -28.16 -7.78 28.57
C VAL A 350 -28.18 -9.29 28.40
N VAL A 351 -27.19 -9.82 27.68
CA VAL A 351 -27.03 -11.27 27.46
C VAL A 351 -25.87 -11.76 28.31
N GLY A 352 -26.18 -12.69 29.21
CA GLY A 352 -25.20 -13.33 30.10
C GLY A 352 -24.67 -14.67 29.60
N ASP A 353 -25.31 -15.26 28.59
CA ASP A 353 -24.81 -16.46 27.90
C ASP A 353 -23.79 -16.05 26.84
N LEU A 354 -22.53 -16.39 27.08
CA LEU A 354 -21.41 -15.92 26.26
C LEU A 354 -20.95 -16.93 25.22
N ASP A 355 -21.27 -18.22 25.40
CA ASP A 355 -20.80 -19.30 24.53
C ASP A 355 -21.63 -19.41 23.25
N ASP A 356 -22.93 -19.05 23.31
CA ASP A 356 -23.84 -19.02 22.17
C ASP A 356 -24.66 -17.70 22.12
N PRO A 357 -24.02 -16.56 21.79
CA PRO A 357 -24.70 -15.27 21.80
C PRO A 357 -25.67 -15.16 20.62
N PHE A 358 -26.90 -14.76 20.92
CA PHE A 358 -27.98 -14.51 19.96
C PHE A 358 -28.34 -13.01 19.91
N ALA A 359 -28.89 -12.54 18.79
CA ALA A 359 -29.47 -11.21 18.68
C ALA A 359 -30.83 -11.18 19.42
N PRO A 360 -31.00 -10.39 20.50
CA PRO A 360 -32.19 -10.46 21.34
C PRO A 360 -33.43 -9.81 20.71
N PHE A 361 -33.26 -9.05 19.64
CA PHE A 361 -34.32 -8.40 18.87
C PHE A 361 -33.91 -8.30 17.40
N HIS A 362 -34.90 -8.24 16.51
CA HIS A 362 -34.68 -8.07 15.06
C HIS A 362 -34.84 -6.60 14.64
N ASP A 363 -35.90 -5.93 15.08
CA ASP A 363 -36.06 -4.49 14.81
C ASP A 363 -35.07 -3.68 15.65
N GLY A 364 -34.29 -2.82 14.99
CA GLY A 364 -33.27 -1.98 15.61
C GLY A 364 -31.90 -2.63 15.89
N ILE A 365 -31.66 -3.90 15.49
CA ILE A 365 -30.31 -4.51 15.60
C ILE A 365 -29.34 -3.95 14.56
N LEU A 366 -29.81 -3.79 13.33
CA LEU A 366 -29.15 -3.12 12.22
C LEU A 366 -30.06 -1.99 11.76
N ALA A 367 -29.76 -0.78 12.20
CA ALA A 367 -30.57 0.40 11.99
C ALA A 367 -29.98 1.31 10.90
N ASP A 368 -30.85 2.01 10.16
CA ASP A 368 -30.40 3.08 9.26
C ASP A 368 -29.92 4.27 10.12
N PRO A 369 -28.70 4.80 9.87
CA PRO A 369 -28.13 5.85 10.70
C PRO A 369 -28.96 7.15 10.66
N MET A 370 -29.61 7.46 9.55
CA MET A 370 -30.41 8.69 9.44
C MET A 370 -31.76 8.54 10.13
N ASP A 371 -32.48 7.46 9.86
CA ASP A 371 -33.79 7.22 10.49
C ASP A 371 -33.66 7.09 12.01
N SER A 372 -32.56 6.48 12.48
CA SER A 372 -32.28 6.22 13.90
C SER A 372 -31.33 7.22 14.55
N HIS A 373 -31.07 8.39 13.94
CA HIS A 373 -30.09 9.35 14.45
C HIS A 373 -30.33 9.74 15.91
N ALA A 374 -31.57 10.06 16.29
CA ALA A 374 -31.91 10.49 17.65
C ALA A 374 -31.65 9.38 18.70
N ILE A 375 -32.03 8.13 18.41
CA ILE A 375 -31.82 7.01 19.34
C ILE A 375 -30.34 6.57 19.39
N ILE A 376 -29.60 6.70 18.28
CA ILE A 376 -28.15 6.47 18.25
C ILE A 376 -27.44 7.48 19.15
N GLU A 377 -27.76 8.77 19.03
CA GLU A 377 -27.19 9.82 19.89
C GLU A 377 -27.51 9.60 21.37
N ALA A 378 -28.76 9.27 21.70
CA ALA A 378 -29.16 8.94 23.07
C ALA A 378 -28.39 7.72 23.62
N THR A 379 -28.17 6.69 22.77
CA THR A 379 -27.40 5.50 23.12
C THR A 379 -25.95 5.83 23.42
N LEU A 380 -25.29 6.58 22.53
CA LEU A 380 -23.88 6.96 22.70
C LEU A 380 -23.70 7.83 23.96
N SER A 381 -24.60 8.79 24.21
CA SER A 381 -24.58 9.59 25.44
C SER A 381 -24.81 8.76 26.70
N THR A 382 -25.61 7.69 26.62
CA THR A 382 -25.80 6.76 27.76
C THR A 382 -24.50 5.99 28.05
N ILE A 383 -23.78 5.55 27.02
CA ILE A 383 -22.50 4.83 27.18
C ILE A 383 -21.43 5.76 27.78
N GLU A 384 -21.34 7.00 27.31
CA GLU A 384 -20.35 7.98 27.80
C GLU A 384 -20.51 8.35 29.27
N GLN A 385 -21.74 8.31 29.77
CA GLN A 385 -22.06 8.67 31.15
C GLN A 385 -21.78 7.52 32.13
N LEU A 386 -21.31 6.36 31.66
CA LEU A 386 -20.94 5.25 32.53
C LEU A 386 -19.76 5.63 33.44
N THR A 387 -20.05 5.80 34.73
CA THR A 387 -19.02 5.98 35.77
C THR A 387 -18.69 4.66 36.47
N ASP A 388 -19.66 3.75 36.54
CA ASP A 388 -19.49 2.39 37.04
C ASP A 388 -19.23 1.43 35.87
N TYR A 389 -18.44 0.39 36.12
CA TYR A 389 -18.10 -0.62 35.12
C TYR A 389 -19.01 -1.85 35.25
N PRO A 390 -19.69 -2.28 34.16
CA PRO A 390 -20.57 -3.45 34.21
C PRO A 390 -19.89 -4.80 34.47
N GLY A 391 -18.56 -4.90 34.27
CA GLY A 391 -17.79 -6.11 34.54
C GLY A 391 -16.28 -5.86 34.56
N PRO A 392 -15.49 -6.69 35.27
CA PRO A 392 -14.07 -6.42 35.47
C PRO A 392 -13.21 -6.71 34.23
N GLU A 393 -13.62 -7.66 33.39
CA GLU A 393 -12.79 -8.21 32.32
C GLU A 393 -13.55 -8.25 30.98
N PRO A 394 -12.86 -8.06 29.84
CA PRO A 394 -13.50 -8.02 28.53
C PRO A 394 -13.73 -9.43 27.93
N ALA A 395 -14.99 -9.76 27.64
CA ALA A 395 -15.37 -10.97 26.90
C ALA A 395 -15.31 -10.76 25.37
N TYR A 396 -14.13 -10.44 24.86
CA TYR A 396 -13.91 -10.11 23.44
C TYR A 396 -14.38 -11.23 22.49
N GLY A 397 -14.09 -12.49 22.79
CA GLY A 397 -14.51 -13.61 21.94
C GLY A 397 -16.03 -13.71 21.80
N ALA A 398 -16.79 -13.48 22.87
CA ALA A 398 -18.25 -13.45 22.83
C ALA A 398 -18.77 -12.25 22.02
N ALA A 399 -18.13 -11.10 22.13
CA ALA A 399 -18.47 -9.92 21.33
C ALA A 399 -18.26 -10.17 19.83
N LEU A 400 -17.18 -10.87 19.46
CA LEU A 400 -16.93 -11.27 18.08
C LEU A 400 -17.95 -12.29 17.56
N LEU A 401 -18.39 -13.23 18.40
CA LEU A 401 -19.48 -14.15 18.05
C LEU A 401 -20.80 -13.40 17.81
N ALA A 402 -21.12 -12.41 18.67
CA ALA A 402 -22.31 -11.57 18.50
C ALA A 402 -22.26 -10.77 17.18
N ALA A 403 -21.14 -10.12 16.87
CA ALA A 403 -20.98 -9.40 15.61
C ALA A 403 -21.12 -10.32 14.38
N LYS A 404 -20.58 -11.55 14.48
CA LYS A 404 -20.78 -12.59 13.45
C LYS A 404 -22.25 -12.94 13.28
N THR A 405 -22.97 -13.18 14.37
CA THR A 405 -24.41 -13.50 14.35
C THR A 405 -25.23 -12.36 13.73
N ILE A 406 -24.86 -11.09 13.95
CA ILE A 406 -25.53 -9.95 13.34
C ILE A 406 -25.28 -9.89 11.82
N LEU A 407 -24.01 -10.02 11.39
CA LEU A 407 -23.63 -9.78 10.00
C LEU A 407 -23.79 -11.00 9.08
N GLN A 408 -23.85 -12.22 9.61
CA GLN A 408 -24.10 -13.42 8.78
C GLN A 408 -25.47 -13.39 8.11
N GLU A 409 -26.48 -12.74 8.71
CA GLU A 409 -27.84 -12.62 8.16
C GLU A 409 -27.89 -11.75 6.90
N VAL A 410 -26.90 -10.88 6.75
CA VAL A 410 -26.73 -9.99 5.60
C VAL A 410 -25.53 -10.38 4.75
N ASP A 411 -24.84 -11.50 5.02
CA ASP A 411 -23.71 -12.00 4.20
C ASP A 411 -22.55 -11.00 4.00
N GLY A 412 -22.24 -10.21 5.03
CA GLY A 412 -21.06 -9.37 5.03
C GLY A 412 -21.19 -8.10 5.84
N GLY A 413 -20.06 -7.46 6.06
CA GLY A 413 -20.00 -6.20 6.81
C GLY A 413 -18.63 -5.99 7.44
N GLN A 414 -18.54 -4.92 8.20
CA GLN A 414 -17.32 -4.52 8.89
C GLN A 414 -17.60 -4.40 10.38
N VAL A 415 -16.70 -4.95 11.19
CA VAL A 415 -16.70 -4.82 12.64
C VAL A 415 -15.57 -3.88 13.06
N ILE A 416 -15.87 -2.91 13.92
CA ILE A 416 -14.88 -2.03 14.53
C ILE A 416 -14.94 -2.27 16.04
N THR A 417 -13.86 -2.79 16.61
CA THR A 417 -13.80 -3.14 18.02
C THR A 417 -12.83 -2.27 18.80
N PHE A 418 -13.31 -1.69 19.89
CA PHE A 418 -12.51 -0.99 20.89
C PHE A 418 -12.22 -1.94 22.05
N LEU A 419 -10.95 -2.18 22.36
CA LEU A 419 -10.51 -3.10 23.42
C LEU A 419 -9.53 -2.39 24.34
N SER A 420 -9.70 -2.54 25.66
CA SER A 420 -8.89 -1.85 26.68
C SER A 420 -7.99 -2.76 27.53
N GLY A 421 -8.06 -4.08 27.32
CA GLY A 421 -7.33 -5.06 28.12
C GLY A 421 -7.25 -6.44 27.49
N LEU A 422 -6.51 -7.33 28.15
CA LEU A 422 -6.39 -8.74 27.76
C LEU A 422 -7.78 -9.39 27.73
N PRO A 423 -8.18 -10.05 26.62
CA PRO A 423 -9.38 -10.88 26.54
C PRO A 423 -9.38 -12.08 27.50
N SER A 424 -9.61 -11.88 28.79
CA SER A 424 -9.48 -12.93 29.81
C SER A 424 -10.79 -13.63 30.18
N TRP A 425 -11.94 -13.19 29.64
CA TRP A 425 -13.26 -13.72 30.01
C TRP A 425 -14.03 -14.35 28.83
N GLY A 426 -14.82 -15.39 29.12
CA GLY A 426 -15.69 -16.03 28.13
C GLY A 426 -14.96 -16.92 27.10
N PRO A 427 -15.63 -17.27 25.98
CA PRO A 427 -15.05 -18.11 24.95
C PRO A 427 -13.84 -17.43 24.29
N GLY A 428 -12.80 -18.22 24.03
CA GLY A 428 -11.55 -17.69 23.49
C GLY A 428 -10.73 -16.87 24.49
N SER A 429 -10.95 -17.03 25.79
CA SER A 429 -10.15 -16.40 26.83
C SER A 429 -8.64 -16.68 26.66
N LEU A 430 -7.86 -15.65 26.90
CA LEU A 430 -6.40 -15.60 26.75
C LEU A 430 -5.75 -15.32 28.11
N ALA A 431 -4.47 -15.66 28.21
CA ALA A 431 -3.68 -15.48 29.41
C ALA A 431 -2.35 -14.80 29.09
N VAL A 432 -1.78 -14.10 30.08
CA VAL A 432 -0.46 -13.47 29.96
C VAL A 432 0.61 -14.54 29.71
N LYS A 433 1.38 -14.36 28.64
CA LYS A 433 2.52 -15.23 28.29
C LYS A 433 3.77 -14.73 29.01
N LEU A 434 4.38 -15.55 29.86
CA LEU A 434 5.56 -15.20 30.65
C LEU A 434 6.82 -15.90 30.13
N PRO A 435 7.98 -15.21 30.07
CA PRO A 435 9.23 -15.79 29.58
C PRO A 435 9.90 -16.74 30.59
N ALA A 436 9.57 -16.64 31.88
CA ALA A 436 10.34 -17.20 33.00
C ALA A 436 10.46 -18.73 33.06
N GLN A 437 9.91 -19.47 32.09
CA GLN A 437 9.90 -20.93 32.06
C GLN A 437 10.25 -21.52 30.69
N LYS A 438 10.70 -20.70 29.73
CA LYS A 438 10.89 -21.10 28.33
C LYS A 438 12.23 -20.66 27.79
N THR A 439 12.76 -21.39 26.81
CA THR A 439 13.88 -20.86 26.01
C THR A 439 13.41 -19.64 25.23
N THR A 440 14.32 -18.74 24.84
CA THR A 440 13.97 -17.56 24.03
C THR A 440 13.25 -17.97 22.74
N ALA A 441 13.68 -19.04 22.08
CA ALA A 441 13.05 -19.51 20.84
C ALA A 441 11.62 -20.03 21.05
N ASP A 442 11.38 -20.76 22.13
CA ASP A 442 10.03 -21.28 22.44
C ASP A 442 9.06 -20.16 22.82
N TYR A 443 9.53 -19.20 23.61
CA TYR A 443 8.77 -18.01 23.97
C TYR A 443 8.45 -17.16 22.74
N ASP A 444 9.46 -16.88 21.91
CA ASP A 444 9.29 -16.12 20.66
C ASP A 444 8.25 -16.79 19.73
N LYS A 445 8.31 -18.11 19.58
CA LYS A 445 7.34 -18.85 18.77
C LYS A 445 5.92 -18.75 19.33
N GLU A 446 5.76 -18.86 20.65
CA GLU A 446 4.47 -18.76 21.31
C GLU A 446 3.83 -17.37 21.19
N VAL A 447 4.61 -16.30 21.36
CA VAL A 447 4.05 -14.94 21.35
C VAL A 447 3.69 -14.44 19.95
N ILE A 448 4.28 -14.99 18.89
CA ILE A 448 3.97 -14.59 17.50
C ILE A 448 2.98 -15.52 16.78
N THR A 449 2.68 -16.68 17.36
CA THR A 449 1.79 -17.66 16.74
C THR A 449 0.42 -17.64 17.40
N ALA A 450 -0.62 -17.48 16.59
CA ALA A 450 -2.01 -17.60 17.03
C ALA A 450 -2.35 -19.08 17.31
N GLY A 451 -2.11 -19.55 18.53
CA GLY A 451 -2.32 -20.94 18.94
C GLY A 451 -3.74 -21.29 19.36
N SER A 452 -4.62 -20.30 19.58
CA SER A 452 -5.98 -20.53 20.05
C SER A 452 -6.87 -21.06 18.93
N LYS A 453 -7.38 -22.28 19.12
CA LYS A 453 -8.31 -22.92 18.18
C LYS A 453 -9.59 -22.10 17.98
N PHE A 454 -10.07 -21.43 19.04
CA PHE A 454 -11.25 -20.58 18.99
C PHE A 454 -11.12 -19.48 17.92
N TYR A 455 -10.06 -18.67 17.98
CA TYR A 455 -9.86 -17.58 17.01
C TYR A 455 -9.57 -18.11 15.60
N GLN A 456 -8.91 -19.27 15.48
CA GLN A 456 -8.67 -19.92 14.18
C GLN A 456 -9.96 -20.40 13.51
N ASP A 457 -10.87 -20.99 14.29
CA ASP A 457 -12.16 -21.46 13.77
C ASP A 457 -13.09 -20.27 13.48
N LEU A 458 -13.10 -19.26 14.36
CA LEU A 458 -13.87 -18.03 14.15
C LEU A 458 -13.40 -17.24 12.93
N LEU A 459 -12.09 -17.21 12.64
CA LEU A 459 -11.56 -16.63 11.39
C LEU A 459 -12.20 -17.28 10.15
N LYS A 460 -12.35 -18.62 10.14
CA LYS A 460 -12.96 -19.31 9.00
C LYS A 460 -14.41 -18.88 8.81
N GLU A 461 -15.15 -18.67 9.91
CA GLU A 461 -16.52 -18.16 9.84
C GLU A 461 -16.58 -16.71 9.35
N TYR A 462 -15.71 -15.82 9.86
CA TYR A 462 -15.63 -14.43 9.39
C TYR A 462 -15.33 -14.36 7.89
N VAL A 463 -14.40 -15.20 7.39
CA VAL A 463 -14.10 -15.28 5.96
C VAL A 463 -15.30 -15.84 5.17
N LYS A 464 -15.94 -16.89 5.67
CA LYS A 464 -17.11 -17.50 5.03
C LYS A 464 -18.26 -16.52 4.84
N PHE A 465 -18.53 -15.68 5.84
CA PHE A 465 -19.60 -14.69 5.81
C PHE A 465 -19.14 -13.29 5.37
N ASN A 466 -17.91 -13.17 4.83
CA ASN A 466 -17.36 -11.92 4.31
C ASN A 466 -17.37 -10.75 5.31
N ILE A 467 -17.03 -11.06 6.57
CA ILE A 467 -16.96 -10.09 7.67
C ILE A 467 -15.51 -9.63 7.87
N GLY A 468 -15.29 -8.33 7.69
CA GLY A 468 -14.05 -7.65 8.04
C GLY A 468 -14.02 -7.25 9.52
N LEU A 469 -12.84 -7.20 10.13
CA LEU A 469 -12.69 -6.77 11.53
C LEU A 469 -11.54 -5.79 11.66
N HIS A 470 -11.74 -4.71 12.40
CA HIS A 470 -10.68 -3.82 12.87
C HIS A 470 -10.59 -3.89 14.40
N LEU A 471 -9.37 -3.91 14.90
CA LEU A 471 -9.07 -3.92 16.33
C LEU A 471 -8.35 -2.62 16.72
N LEU A 472 -9.02 -1.83 17.55
CA LEU A 472 -8.54 -0.59 18.14
C LEU A 472 -8.21 -0.87 19.61
N ASN A 473 -6.93 -1.00 19.91
CA ASN A 473 -6.43 -1.46 21.21
C ASN A 473 -5.86 -0.29 22.03
N GLY A 474 -6.48 0.02 23.17
CA GLY A 474 -6.01 1.01 24.14
C GLY A 474 -5.34 0.41 25.38
N ALA A 475 -5.02 -0.88 25.37
CA ALA A 475 -4.50 -1.58 26.54
C ALA A 475 -3.10 -1.09 26.97
N HIS A 476 -2.89 -1.04 28.29
CA HIS A 476 -1.61 -0.71 28.91
C HIS A 476 -0.68 -1.94 29.03
N THR A 477 -1.24 -3.15 28.97
CA THR A 477 -0.51 -4.43 29.00
C THR A 477 -0.72 -5.21 27.71
N PRO A 478 0.17 -6.18 27.40
CA PRO A 478 -0.02 -7.05 26.23
C PRO A 478 -1.34 -7.83 26.31
N ILE A 479 -2.06 -7.88 25.18
CA ILE A 479 -3.36 -8.56 25.02
C ILE A 479 -3.25 -9.92 24.32
N ASP A 480 -2.03 -10.42 24.12
CA ASP A 480 -1.74 -11.55 23.24
C ASP A 480 -2.23 -11.29 21.81
N LEU A 481 -1.64 -10.26 21.20
CA LEU A 481 -2.06 -9.75 19.89
C LEU A 481 -1.97 -10.80 18.78
N ALA A 482 -1.13 -11.82 18.90
CA ALA A 482 -1.10 -12.91 17.94
C ALA A 482 -2.45 -13.63 17.84
N ASN A 483 -3.12 -13.86 18.98
CA ASN A 483 -4.46 -14.46 19.01
C ASN A 483 -5.56 -13.41 18.79
N ALA A 484 -5.58 -12.34 19.59
CA ALA A 484 -6.64 -11.32 19.53
C ALA A 484 -6.68 -10.57 18.19
N GLY A 485 -5.52 -10.40 17.56
CA GLY A 485 -5.33 -9.78 16.24
C GLY A 485 -5.40 -10.75 15.06
N LEU A 486 -5.60 -12.06 15.26
CA LEU A 486 -5.59 -13.03 14.14
C LEU A 486 -6.63 -12.68 13.06
N ILE A 487 -7.87 -12.42 13.49
CA ILE A 487 -8.97 -12.14 12.58
C ILE A 487 -8.77 -10.81 11.83
N PRO A 488 -8.53 -9.64 12.47
CA PRO A 488 -8.34 -8.40 11.73
C PRO A 488 -7.16 -8.49 10.74
N MET A 489 -6.08 -9.20 11.09
CA MET A 489 -4.92 -9.38 10.23
C MET A 489 -5.15 -10.29 9.01
N ARG A 490 -6.25 -11.07 8.99
CA ARG A 490 -6.55 -12.05 7.93
C ARG A 490 -7.85 -11.77 7.18
N THR A 491 -8.59 -10.74 7.58
CA THR A 491 -9.84 -10.34 6.92
C THR A 491 -9.73 -9.02 6.14
N GLY A 492 -8.51 -8.52 5.89
CA GLY A 492 -8.28 -7.22 5.26
C GLY A 492 -8.42 -6.03 6.22
N GLY A 493 -8.50 -6.32 7.52
CA GLY A 493 -8.67 -5.36 8.59
C GLY A 493 -7.41 -4.64 9.03
N SER A 494 -7.53 -3.90 10.13
CA SER A 494 -6.44 -3.12 10.71
C SER A 494 -6.34 -3.37 12.20
N VAL A 495 -5.11 -3.31 12.70
CA VAL A 495 -4.80 -3.25 14.13
C VAL A 495 -4.12 -1.91 14.40
N LYS A 496 -4.66 -1.14 15.33
CA LYS A 496 -4.05 0.11 15.81
C LYS A 496 -3.96 0.03 17.32
N THR A 497 -2.76 0.26 17.86
CA THR A 497 -2.51 0.22 19.30
C THR A 497 -2.10 1.60 19.82
N TRP A 498 -2.77 2.07 20.87
CA TRP A 498 -2.32 3.19 21.70
C TRP A 498 -1.80 2.61 23.02
N HIS A 499 -0.48 2.63 23.19
CA HIS A 499 0.13 2.14 24.42
C HIS A 499 -0.15 3.11 25.57
N ASN A 500 -0.77 2.60 26.62
CA ASN A 500 -1.25 3.41 27.75
C ASN A 500 -2.16 4.53 27.24
N PHE A 501 -3.32 4.15 26.69
CA PHE A 501 -4.29 5.11 26.17
C PHE A 501 -4.57 6.22 27.18
N ASN A 502 -4.48 7.46 26.70
CA ASN A 502 -4.78 8.65 27.47
C ASN A 502 -5.75 9.50 26.65
N LEU A 503 -6.89 9.83 27.24
CA LEU A 503 -7.96 10.53 26.54
C LEU A 503 -7.48 11.86 25.92
N ASP A 504 -6.79 12.70 26.71
CA ASP A 504 -6.36 14.03 26.27
C ASP A 504 -5.36 13.96 25.09
N ARG A 505 -4.51 12.92 25.07
CA ARG A 505 -3.52 12.70 24.01
C ARG A 505 -4.11 12.01 22.78
N ASP A 506 -4.90 10.96 22.97
CA ASP A 506 -5.18 9.97 21.93
C ASP A 506 -6.58 10.07 21.31
N GLU A 507 -7.52 10.81 21.92
CA GLU A 507 -8.92 10.88 21.46
C GLU A 507 -9.02 11.34 20.00
N ALA A 508 -8.29 12.40 19.62
CA ALA A 508 -8.30 12.91 18.26
C ALA A 508 -7.85 11.85 17.23
N ASP A 509 -6.73 11.16 17.48
CA ASP A 509 -6.24 10.10 16.60
C ASP A 509 -7.23 8.93 16.49
N LEU A 510 -7.84 8.54 17.61
CA LEU A 510 -8.86 7.48 17.63
C LEU A 510 -10.08 7.89 16.81
N MET A 511 -10.60 9.11 17.00
CA MET A 511 -11.72 9.63 16.23
C MET A 511 -11.43 9.60 14.73
N TYR A 512 -10.31 10.18 14.30
CA TYR A 512 -9.96 10.24 12.87
C TYR A 512 -9.66 8.84 12.30
N THR A 513 -9.07 7.95 13.10
CA THR A 513 -8.87 6.55 12.73
C THR A 513 -10.21 5.87 12.45
N VAL A 514 -11.19 5.94 13.35
CA VAL A 514 -12.51 5.29 13.13
C VAL A 514 -13.22 5.90 11.93
N LYS A 515 -13.20 7.23 11.78
CA LYS A 515 -13.75 7.89 10.59
C LYS A 515 -13.11 7.35 9.32
N HIS A 516 -11.78 7.29 9.26
CA HIS A 516 -11.05 6.74 8.12
C HIS A 516 -11.38 5.26 7.85
N LEU A 517 -11.50 4.43 8.90
CA LEU A 517 -11.85 3.02 8.74
C LEU A 517 -13.27 2.83 8.19
N VAL A 518 -14.21 3.71 8.55
CA VAL A 518 -15.59 3.64 8.10
C VAL A 518 -15.74 4.19 6.68
N THR A 519 -15.21 5.38 6.41
CA THR A 519 -15.39 6.05 5.10
C THR A 519 -14.35 5.64 4.05
N GLY A 520 -13.23 5.04 4.47
CA GLY A 520 -12.12 4.63 3.61
C GLY A 520 -12.18 3.18 3.11
N THR A 521 -13.15 2.38 3.55
CA THR A 521 -13.38 1.03 3.01
C THR A 521 -13.88 1.13 1.58
N CYS A 522 -13.13 0.57 0.63
CA CYS A 522 -13.45 0.64 -0.80
C CYS A 522 -14.44 -0.45 -1.22
N GLY A 523 -14.45 -1.58 -0.52
CA GLY A 523 -15.38 -2.66 -0.78
C GLY A 523 -15.16 -3.88 0.12
N TYR A 524 -16.00 -4.88 -0.08
CA TYR A 524 -16.06 -6.11 0.70
C TYR A 524 -16.34 -7.32 -0.22
N GLN A 525 -16.38 -8.54 0.32
CA GLN A 525 -16.58 -9.77 -0.47
C GLN A 525 -15.56 -9.94 -1.60
N GLY A 526 -14.29 -9.61 -1.33
CA GLY A 526 -13.21 -9.58 -2.29
C GLY A 526 -12.63 -10.96 -2.60
N GLN A 527 -12.38 -11.25 -3.87
CA GLN A 527 -11.65 -12.43 -4.34
C GLN A 527 -10.67 -12.05 -5.46
N LEU A 528 -9.38 -12.28 -5.24
CA LEU A 528 -8.32 -11.94 -6.20
C LEU A 528 -7.90 -13.14 -7.03
N LYS A 529 -7.75 -12.95 -8.35
CA LYS A 529 -7.02 -13.90 -9.21
C LYS A 529 -5.98 -13.19 -10.07
N VAL A 530 -4.70 -13.58 -9.92
CA VAL A 530 -3.62 -13.18 -10.82
C VAL A 530 -3.43 -14.22 -11.92
N ARG A 531 -3.20 -13.74 -13.14
CA ARG A 531 -2.89 -14.51 -14.35
C ARG A 531 -1.59 -13.98 -14.95
N CYS A 532 -0.81 -14.86 -15.57
CA CYS A 532 0.47 -14.53 -16.21
C CYS A 532 0.61 -15.27 -17.55
N SER A 533 1.46 -14.75 -18.43
CA SER A 533 1.74 -15.34 -19.75
C SER A 533 2.20 -16.80 -19.67
N ASN A 534 1.94 -17.56 -20.74
CA ASN A 534 2.44 -18.93 -20.90
C ASN A 534 3.96 -18.99 -20.67
N GLY A 535 4.44 -19.96 -19.89
CA GLY A 535 5.84 -20.06 -19.45
C GLY A 535 6.03 -19.63 -17.99
N LEU A 536 5.01 -19.03 -17.37
CA LEU A 536 4.97 -18.67 -15.95
C LEU A 536 3.70 -19.21 -15.28
N GLN A 537 3.82 -19.47 -13.98
CA GLN A 537 2.70 -19.75 -13.08
C GLN A 537 2.83 -18.90 -11.81
N VAL A 538 1.68 -18.54 -11.23
CA VAL A 538 1.64 -17.97 -9.88
C VAL A 538 2.02 -19.07 -8.89
N ASN A 539 3.02 -18.81 -8.04
CA ASN A 539 3.48 -19.78 -7.05
C ASN A 539 2.78 -19.58 -5.71
N LYS A 540 2.90 -18.39 -5.10
CA LYS A 540 2.32 -18.10 -3.79
C LYS A 540 1.86 -16.64 -3.70
N TYR A 541 0.81 -16.42 -2.91
CA TYR A 541 0.35 -15.09 -2.51
C TYR A 541 0.79 -14.75 -1.09
N TYR A 542 1.03 -13.46 -0.83
CA TYR A 542 1.44 -12.92 0.47
C TYR A 542 0.66 -11.65 0.81
N GLY A 543 0.04 -11.60 1.99
CA GLY A 543 -0.64 -10.41 2.51
C GLY A 543 -1.69 -10.72 3.58
N GLY A 544 -2.57 -9.75 3.81
CA GLY A 544 -3.47 -9.66 4.96
C GLY A 544 -4.84 -10.30 4.70
N PHE A 545 -4.82 -11.49 4.10
CA PHE A 545 -6.01 -12.19 3.64
C PHE A 545 -6.00 -13.66 4.09
N HIS A 546 -7.12 -14.33 3.89
CA HIS A 546 -7.22 -15.76 4.03
C HIS A 546 -7.11 -16.44 2.67
N THR A 547 -6.38 -17.55 2.58
CA THR A 547 -6.37 -18.40 1.38
C THR A 547 -7.18 -19.66 1.62
N SER A 548 -7.96 -20.06 0.63
CA SER A 548 -8.63 -21.36 0.63
C SER A 548 -8.64 -21.97 -0.78
N GLY A 549 -8.86 -23.29 -0.86
CA GLY A 549 -8.96 -24.04 -2.11
C GLY A 549 -7.62 -24.49 -2.71
N GLN A 550 -7.70 -25.08 -3.91
CA GLN A 550 -6.56 -25.53 -4.73
C GLN A 550 -6.81 -25.14 -6.20
N PRO A 551 -6.03 -24.22 -6.80
CA PRO A 551 -4.95 -23.44 -6.18
C PRO A 551 -5.48 -22.45 -5.13
N GLU A 552 -4.65 -22.10 -4.16
CA GLU A 552 -4.97 -21.12 -3.12
C GLU A 552 -5.33 -19.75 -3.74
N VAL A 553 -6.53 -19.25 -3.43
CA VAL A 553 -7.02 -17.94 -3.89
C VAL A 553 -7.16 -17.00 -2.68
N PRO A 554 -6.69 -15.74 -2.76
CA PRO A 554 -6.92 -14.75 -1.71
C PRO A 554 -8.39 -14.34 -1.59
N TYR A 555 -8.93 -14.44 -0.38
CA TYR A 555 -10.24 -13.92 0.04
C TYR A 555 -10.04 -12.71 0.95
N LEU A 556 -10.67 -11.60 0.58
CA LEU A 556 -10.58 -10.32 1.27
C LEU A 556 -11.98 -9.89 1.72
N PRO A 557 -12.40 -10.28 2.94
CA PRO A 557 -13.68 -9.84 3.50
C PRO A 557 -13.90 -8.34 3.38
N ILE A 558 -12.88 -7.51 3.66
CA ILE A 558 -12.87 -6.07 3.35
C ILE A 558 -11.60 -5.65 2.62
N CYS A 559 -11.70 -4.58 1.84
CA CYS A 559 -10.61 -3.95 1.10
C CYS A 559 -10.69 -2.43 1.24
N ASN A 560 -9.54 -1.77 1.29
CA ASN A 560 -9.38 -0.32 1.40
C ASN A 560 -8.17 0.15 0.59
N SER A 561 -7.93 1.47 0.59
CA SER A 561 -6.82 2.07 -0.17
C SER A 561 -5.41 1.59 0.22
N GLN A 562 -5.26 1.00 1.41
CA GLN A 562 -4.01 0.45 1.92
C GLN A 562 -3.91 -1.08 1.74
N THR A 563 -4.88 -1.71 1.08
CA THR A 563 -4.85 -3.15 0.80
C THR A 563 -3.70 -3.47 -0.15
N SER A 564 -2.69 -4.19 0.36
CA SER A 564 -1.51 -4.58 -0.40
C SER A 564 -1.29 -6.08 -0.45
N ILE A 565 -1.12 -6.62 -1.65
CA ILE A 565 -0.99 -8.06 -1.91
C ILE A 565 0.25 -8.28 -2.78
N ALA A 566 1.08 -9.26 -2.44
CA ALA A 566 2.20 -9.66 -3.28
C ALA A 566 2.02 -11.09 -3.76
N CYS A 567 2.55 -11.44 -4.93
CA CYS A 567 2.71 -12.82 -5.36
C CYS A 567 4.02 -13.02 -6.11
N ASP A 568 4.58 -14.23 -6.01
CA ASP A 568 5.73 -14.64 -6.79
C ASP A 568 5.34 -15.56 -7.96
N PHE A 569 6.21 -15.63 -8.95
CA PHE A 569 6.04 -16.45 -10.14
C PHE A 569 7.16 -17.48 -10.26
N VAL A 570 6.80 -18.65 -10.76
CA VAL A 570 7.73 -19.72 -11.14
C VAL A 570 7.62 -19.97 -12.65
N TYR A 571 8.71 -20.43 -13.26
CA TYR A 571 8.71 -20.79 -14.67
C TYR A 571 8.24 -22.23 -14.84
N ASP A 572 7.26 -22.43 -15.72
CA ASP A 572 6.87 -23.76 -16.22
C ASP A 572 7.33 -23.98 -17.68
N GLY A 573 7.99 -22.98 -18.28
CA GLY A 573 8.54 -23.03 -19.63
C GLY A 573 9.55 -21.91 -19.89
N LYS A 574 9.91 -21.72 -21.16
CA LYS A 574 10.75 -20.61 -21.63
C LYS A 574 9.85 -19.52 -22.23
N LEU A 575 10.14 -18.26 -21.94
CA LEU A 575 9.48 -17.11 -22.55
C LEU A 575 10.10 -16.79 -23.91
N ASP A 576 9.26 -16.36 -24.85
CA ASP A 576 9.66 -15.93 -26.19
C ASP A 576 10.10 -14.47 -26.14
N THR A 577 11.37 -14.19 -26.44
CA THR A 577 11.95 -12.84 -26.44
C THR A 577 11.38 -11.94 -27.54
N LYS A 578 10.63 -12.48 -28.50
CA LYS A 578 9.94 -11.69 -29.52
C LYS A 578 8.59 -11.13 -29.04
N LYS A 579 8.16 -11.52 -27.84
CA LYS A 579 6.87 -11.15 -27.24
C LYS A 579 7.09 -10.57 -25.86
N ASP A 580 6.14 -9.76 -25.43
CA ASP A 580 6.08 -9.30 -24.06
C ASP A 580 5.49 -10.37 -23.13
N SER A 581 5.81 -10.26 -21.85
CA SER A 581 5.19 -11.02 -20.76
C SER A 581 4.07 -10.19 -20.16
N HIS A 582 2.88 -10.76 -20.06
CA HIS A 582 1.67 -10.09 -19.60
C HIS A 582 1.20 -10.66 -18.28
N PHE A 583 0.75 -9.78 -17.39
CA PHE A 583 0.18 -10.11 -16.10
C PHE A 583 -1.16 -9.40 -15.95
N GLN A 584 -2.17 -10.11 -15.41
CA GLN A 584 -3.47 -9.52 -15.14
C GLN A 584 -3.95 -9.94 -13.76
N ALA A 585 -4.13 -8.97 -12.88
CA ALA A 585 -4.87 -9.14 -11.64
C ALA A 585 -6.34 -8.79 -11.86
N ALA A 586 -7.24 -9.64 -11.37
CA ALA A 586 -8.67 -9.39 -11.36
C ALA A 586 -9.20 -9.59 -9.94
N LEU A 587 -9.68 -8.51 -9.32
CA LEU A 587 -10.29 -8.53 -8.00
C LEU A 587 -11.81 -8.38 -8.15
N LEU A 588 -12.54 -9.46 -7.92
CA LEU A 588 -14.00 -9.41 -7.82
C LEU A 588 -14.36 -8.93 -6.40
N TYR A 589 -15.20 -7.90 -6.28
CA TYR A 589 -15.59 -7.32 -4.99
C TYR A 589 -16.97 -6.66 -5.08
N THR A 590 -17.53 -6.34 -3.93
CA THR A 590 -18.73 -5.49 -3.82
C THR A 590 -18.27 -4.14 -3.27
N SER A 591 -18.51 -3.04 -3.99
CA SER A 591 -18.13 -1.71 -3.49
C SER A 591 -18.96 -1.30 -2.28
N ALA A 592 -18.48 -0.31 -1.52
CA ALA A 592 -19.15 0.11 -0.28
C ALA A 592 -20.61 0.57 -0.47
N ASP A 593 -20.97 1.03 -1.68
CA ASP A 593 -22.32 1.39 -2.11
C ASP A 593 -23.17 0.20 -2.59
N GLY A 594 -22.65 -1.02 -2.57
CA GLY A 594 -23.40 -2.25 -2.86
C GLY A 594 -23.38 -2.70 -4.32
N LEU A 595 -22.48 -2.19 -5.16
CA LEU A 595 -22.34 -2.63 -6.54
C LEU A 595 -21.30 -3.75 -6.67
N ARG A 596 -21.67 -4.86 -7.31
CA ARG A 596 -20.72 -5.94 -7.65
C ARG A 596 -19.83 -5.50 -8.81
N LYS A 597 -18.51 -5.51 -8.59
CA LYS A 597 -17.51 -5.02 -9.55
C LYS A 597 -16.34 -5.99 -9.70
N VAL A 598 -15.66 -5.94 -10.84
CA VAL A 598 -14.35 -6.55 -11.04
C VAL A 598 -13.33 -5.46 -11.35
N ARG A 599 -12.38 -5.23 -10.46
CA ARG A 599 -11.21 -4.40 -10.74
C ARG A 599 -10.19 -5.20 -11.54
N VAL A 600 -9.86 -4.75 -12.74
CA VAL A 600 -8.86 -5.37 -13.61
C VAL A 600 -7.63 -4.48 -13.69
N ILE A 601 -6.46 -5.07 -13.45
CA ILE A 601 -5.16 -4.39 -13.46
C ILE A 601 -4.24 -5.18 -14.39
N ASN A 602 -3.75 -4.53 -15.44
CA ASN A 602 -2.97 -5.15 -16.50
C ASN A 602 -1.53 -4.62 -16.49
N CYS A 603 -0.55 -5.52 -16.50
CA CYS A 603 0.87 -5.18 -16.56
C CYS A 603 1.53 -5.83 -17.79
N ILE A 604 2.30 -5.06 -18.54
CA ILE A 604 3.04 -5.50 -19.75
C ILE A 604 4.53 -5.30 -19.51
N MET A 605 5.31 -6.38 -19.57
CA MET A 605 6.75 -6.37 -19.28
C MET A 605 7.53 -6.95 -20.45
N SER A 606 8.73 -6.42 -20.70
CA SER A 606 9.61 -6.96 -21.75
C SER A 606 10.22 -8.30 -21.31
N VAL A 607 10.77 -9.06 -22.26
CA VAL A 607 11.47 -10.33 -21.99
C VAL A 607 12.93 -10.24 -22.46
N THR A 608 13.88 -10.60 -21.60
CA THR A 608 15.32 -10.50 -21.88
C THR A 608 16.07 -11.82 -21.72
N GLU A 609 17.16 -11.96 -22.49
CA GLU A 609 18.17 -13.00 -22.31
C GLU A 609 19.47 -12.49 -21.66
N ARG A 610 19.54 -11.19 -21.34
CA ARG A 610 20.72 -10.53 -20.78
C ARG A 610 20.58 -10.33 -19.28
N VAL A 611 21.55 -10.85 -18.51
CA VAL A 611 21.63 -10.67 -17.05
C VAL A 611 21.66 -9.18 -16.65
N ALA A 612 22.37 -8.34 -17.41
CA ALA A 612 22.51 -6.92 -17.10
C ALA A 612 21.17 -6.16 -17.12
N ASP A 613 20.26 -6.53 -18.04
CA ASP A 613 18.97 -5.87 -18.18
C ASP A 613 18.09 -6.17 -16.97
N VAL A 614 18.15 -7.39 -16.43
CA VAL A 614 17.41 -7.79 -15.23
C VAL A 614 17.79 -6.92 -14.03
N PHE A 615 19.07 -6.59 -13.86
CA PHE A 615 19.51 -5.68 -12.79
C PHE A 615 19.12 -4.22 -13.07
N SER A 616 19.22 -3.79 -14.33
CA SER A 616 18.95 -2.39 -14.71
C SER A 616 17.48 -2.03 -14.59
N PHE A 617 16.58 -2.97 -14.87
CA PHE A 617 15.12 -2.81 -14.83
C PHE A 617 14.49 -3.55 -13.64
N SER A 618 15.20 -3.57 -12.51
CA SER A 618 14.65 -4.06 -11.24
C SER A 618 14.01 -2.91 -10.47
N ASP A 619 12.84 -3.17 -9.87
CA ASP A 619 12.17 -2.23 -8.96
C ASP A 619 12.50 -2.61 -7.52
N GLN A 620 13.27 -1.76 -6.84
CA GLN A 620 13.71 -1.98 -5.47
C GLN A 620 12.54 -2.16 -4.49
N ASP A 621 11.48 -1.37 -4.64
CA ASP A 621 10.38 -1.34 -3.69
C ASP A 621 9.57 -2.63 -3.80
N ALA A 622 9.33 -3.10 -5.02
CA ALA A 622 8.71 -4.40 -5.26
C ALA A 622 9.59 -5.57 -4.78
N VAL A 623 10.91 -5.53 -5.06
CA VAL A 623 11.86 -6.57 -4.61
C VAL A 623 11.90 -6.63 -3.09
N LEU A 624 12.01 -5.48 -2.42
CA LEU A 624 12.03 -5.39 -0.96
C LEU A 624 10.75 -5.93 -0.34
N ASN A 625 9.60 -5.50 -0.85
CA ASN A 625 8.30 -5.92 -0.35
C ASN A 625 8.13 -7.44 -0.48
N LEU A 626 8.48 -8.02 -1.63
CA LEU A 626 8.38 -9.47 -1.86
C LEU A 626 9.38 -10.26 -1.01
N VAL A 627 10.65 -9.85 -0.95
CA VAL A 627 11.69 -10.54 -0.16
C VAL A 627 11.32 -10.56 1.32
N LEU A 628 10.82 -9.44 1.87
CA LEU A 628 10.39 -9.39 3.27
C LEU A 628 9.20 -10.30 3.52
N ARG A 629 8.14 -10.22 2.70
CA ARG A 629 6.94 -11.07 2.85
C ARG A 629 7.24 -12.55 2.71
N GLU A 630 8.08 -12.92 1.75
CA GLU A 630 8.55 -14.30 1.55
C GLU A 630 9.30 -14.79 2.79
N SER A 631 10.26 -13.99 3.26
CA SER A 631 11.10 -14.31 4.42
C SER A 631 10.24 -14.49 5.67
N LEU A 632 9.33 -13.55 5.94
CA LEU A 632 8.41 -13.61 7.09
C LEU A 632 7.49 -14.83 7.04
N SER A 633 7.11 -15.30 5.85
CA SER A 633 6.29 -16.52 5.71
C SER A 633 6.99 -17.80 6.19
N ARG A 634 8.32 -17.75 6.40
CA ARG A 634 9.12 -18.86 6.92
C ARG A 634 9.15 -18.92 8.45
N LEU A 635 8.80 -17.83 9.14
CA LEU A 635 8.87 -17.71 10.62
C LEU A 635 8.20 -18.85 11.40
N PRO A 636 7.08 -19.46 10.97
CA PRO A 636 6.52 -20.60 11.69
C PRO A 636 7.50 -21.78 11.86
N ASN A 637 8.49 -21.88 10.97
CA ASN A 637 9.41 -23.01 10.84
C ASN A 637 10.87 -22.68 11.16
N ILE A 638 11.24 -21.42 11.35
CA ILE A 638 12.64 -21.00 11.62
C ILE A 638 12.70 -19.98 12.76
N SER A 639 13.87 -19.85 13.39
CA SER A 639 14.08 -18.83 14.42
C SER A 639 14.30 -17.43 13.81
N PHE A 640 14.10 -16.38 14.61
CA PHE A 640 14.44 -15.00 14.22
C PHE A 640 15.92 -14.85 13.83
N ALA A 641 16.83 -15.54 14.51
CA ALA A 641 18.25 -15.52 14.15
C ALA A 641 18.50 -16.12 12.75
N ALA A 642 17.83 -17.23 12.43
CA ALA A 642 17.91 -17.84 11.10
C ALA A 642 17.30 -16.94 10.03
N LEU A 643 16.17 -16.27 10.32
CA LEU A 643 15.54 -15.31 9.41
C LEU A 643 16.44 -14.11 9.11
N ARG A 644 17.05 -13.51 10.14
CA ARG A 644 18.00 -12.39 9.97
C ARG A 644 19.20 -12.80 9.10
N SER A 645 19.72 -14.01 9.33
CA SER A 645 20.80 -14.58 8.53
C SER A 645 20.36 -14.77 7.07
N TYR A 646 19.15 -15.29 6.85
CA TYR A 646 18.58 -15.48 5.51
C TYR A 646 18.51 -14.18 4.70
N LEU A 647 17.98 -13.10 5.30
CA LEU A 647 17.90 -11.79 4.65
C LEU A 647 19.28 -11.25 4.24
N ASN A 648 20.27 -11.36 5.14
CA ASN A 648 21.65 -10.95 4.85
C ASN A 648 22.28 -11.78 3.72
N ILE A 649 22.04 -13.09 3.72
CA ILE A 649 22.55 -14.00 2.68
C ILE A 649 21.92 -13.68 1.32
N GLN A 650 20.60 -13.45 1.26
CA GLN A 650 19.91 -13.07 0.02
C GLN A 650 20.46 -11.75 -0.54
N LEU A 651 20.63 -10.73 0.31
CA LEU A 651 21.21 -9.45 -0.07
C LEU A 651 22.64 -9.63 -0.62
N ALA A 652 23.48 -10.43 0.05
CA ALA A 652 24.83 -10.71 -0.40
C ALA A 652 24.86 -11.52 -1.71
N ASP A 653 23.94 -12.46 -1.91
CA ASP A 653 23.84 -13.26 -3.12
C ASP A 653 23.49 -12.40 -4.35
N ILE A 654 22.47 -11.55 -4.25
CA ILE A 654 22.06 -10.63 -5.34
C ILE A 654 23.25 -9.75 -5.77
N ASN A 655 23.92 -9.12 -4.79
CA ASN A 655 25.04 -8.21 -5.08
C ASN A 655 26.31 -8.95 -5.55
N ALA A 656 26.56 -10.16 -5.06
CA ALA A 656 27.65 -11.00 -5.57
C ALA A 656 27.43 -11.40 -7.03
N MET A 657 26.20 -11.74 -7.40
CA MET A 657 25.85 -12.06 -8.78
C MET A 657 25.98 -10.84 -9.70
N TYR A 658 25.57 -9.65 -9.24
CA TYR A 658 25.81 -8.41 -9.98
C TYR A 658 27.30 -8.14 -10.21
N LYS A 659 28.13 -8.26 -9.16
CA LYS A 659 29.58 -8.09 -9.27
C LYS A 659 30.20 -9.10 -10.24
N LEU A 660 29.73 -10.35 -10.22
CA LEU A 660 30.27 -11.43 -11.06
C LEU A 660 29.90 -11.28 -12.54
N TYR A 661 28.64 -10.96 -12.85
CA TYR A 661 28.11 -10.99 -14.22
C TYR A 661 28.04 -9.64 -14.92
N VAL A 662 28.02 -8.52 -14.17
CA VAL A 662 27.85 -7.18 -14.73
C VAL A 662 29.08 -6.29 -14.45
N ALA A 663 29.50 -6.17 -13.18
CA ALA A 663 30.53 -5.19 -12.80
C ALA A 663 31.98 -5.73 -12.82
N LYS A 664 32.20 -7.00 -13.19
CA LYS A 664 33.50 -7.69 -13.08
C LYS A 664 34.66 -6.95 -13.74
N ASN A 665 34.42 -6.33 -14.89
CA ASN A 665 35.46 -5.69 -15.70
C ASN A 665 35.55 -4.16 -15.50
N ASN A 666 34.61 -3.57 -14.76
CA ASN A 666 34.46 -2.11 -14.64
C ASN A 666 34.65 -1.60 -13.21
N SER A 667 35.26 -2.41 -12.32
CA SER A 667 35.42 -2.04 -10.91
C SER A 667 36.75 -2.50 -10.33
N SER A 668 37.31 -1.69 -9.43
CA SER A 668 38.53 -2.08 -8.71
C SER A 668 38.22 -3.16 -7.66
N PRO A 669 39.13 -4.10 -7.36
CA PRO A 669 38.84 -5.24 -6.47
C PRO A 669 38.29 -4.87 -5.08
N GLY A 670 38.73 -3.73 -4.53
CA GLY A 670 38.30 -3.21 -3.23
C GLY A 670 37.07 -2.29 -3.25
N GLN A 671 36.51 -1.99 -4.42
CA GLN A 671 35.31 -1.15 -4.54
C GLN A 671 34.04 -1.99 -4.32
N LEU A 672 33.13 -1.46 -3.49
CA LEU A 672 31.76 -1.96 -3.42
C LEU A 672 30.96 -1.40 -4.59
N VAL A 673 30.43 -2.26 -5.44
CA VAL A 673 29.56 -1.88 -6.55
C VAL A 673 28.20 -2.49 -6.33
N LEU A 674 27.16 -1.66 -6.41
CA LEU A 674 25.78 -2.07 -6.25
C LEU A 674 25.03 -1.85 -7.56
N PRO A 675 23.98 -2.65 -7.86
CA PRO A 675 23.11 -2.40 -9.00
C PRO A 675 22.40 -1.06 -8.81
N HIS A 676 22.36 -0.20 -9.84
CA HIS A 676 21.71 1.12 -9.76
C HIS A 676 20.27 1.03 -9.22
N GLY A 677 19.45 0.13 -9.78
CA GLY A 677 18.06 -0.09 -9.35
C GLY A 677 17.90 -0.67 -7.94
N LEU A 678 18.98 -1.14 -7.30
CA LEU A 678 18.96 -1.71 -5.94
C LEU A 678 20.00 -1.05 -5.01
N ARG A 679 20.48 0.15 -5.34
CA ARG A 679 21.63 0.77 -4.65
C ARG A 679 21.33 1.11 -3.18
N THR A 680 20.08 1.45 -2.87
CA THR A 680 19.64 1.73 -1.49
C THR A 680 19.07 0.50 -0.76
N PHE A 681 18.95 -0.63 -1.47
CA PHE A 681 18.41 -1.88 -0.92
C PHE A 681 19.14 -2.36 0.35
N PRO A 682 20.49 -2.26 0.47
CA PRO A 682 21.16 -2.58 1.72
C PRO A 682 20.67 -1.76 2.93
N MET A 683 20.36 -0.47 2.74
CA MET A 683 19.87 0.38 3.83
C MET A 683 18.47 -0.04 4.28
N PHE A 684 17.58 -0.39 3.35
CA PHE A 684 16.25 -0.90 3.67
C PHE A 684 16.28 -2.26 4.38
N VAL A 685 17.17 -3.17 3.95
CA VAL A 685 17.36 -4.47 4.64
C VAL A 685 17.91 -4.24 6.06
N LEU A 686 18.92 -3.37 6.23
CA LEU A 686 19.43 -3.02 7.55
C LEU A 686 18.34 -2.46 8.46
N SER A 687 17.51 -1.56 7.92
CA SER A 687 16.42 -0.95 8.67
C SER A 687 15.37 -1.98 9.07
N ALA A 688 15.02 -2.93 8.18
CA ALA A 688 14.14 -4.04 8.51
C ALA A 688 14.68 -4.86 9.70
N LEU A 689 16.00 -5.12 9.74
CA LEU A 689 16.66 -5.81 10.87
C LEU A 689 16.62 -5.00 12.18
N LYS A 690 16.47 -3.68 12.13
CA LYS A 690 16.36 -2.78 13.30
C LYS A 690 14.93 -2.61 13.81
N THR A 691 13.91 -2.96 13.01
CA THR A 691 12.51 -2.87 13.45
C THR A 691 12.21 -3.76 14.67
N LYS A 692 11.14 -3.43 15.41
CA LYS A 692 10.63 -4.23 16.53
C LYS A 692 10.30 -5.68 16.13
N ALA A 693 10.02 -5.94 14.84
CA ALA A 693 9.80 -7.28 14.32
C ALA A 693 11.04 -8.18 14.39
N LEU A 694 12.21 -7.67 13.98
CA LEU A 694 13.41 -8.50 13.75
C LEU A 694 14.55 -8.25 14.74
N ARG A 695 14.51 -7.15 15.51
CA ARG A 695 15.50 -6.89 16.56
C ARG A 695 15.43 -7.96 17.66
N GLU A 696 16.55 -8.15 18.34
CA GLU A 696 16.69 -9.23 19.33
C GLU A 696 15.73 -9.05 20.49
N ARG A 697 15.64 -7.83 21.03
CA ARG A 697 14.86 -7.55 22.23
C ARG A 697 13.67 -6.66 21.92
N THR A 698 12.48 -7.19 22.16
CA THR A 698 11.26 -6.37 22.18
C THR A 698 10.55 -6.63 23.50
N GLY A 699 10.53 -5.62 24.38
CA GLY A 699 9.98 -5.77 25.73
C GLY A 699 8.48 -6.11 25.74
N ASN A 700 7.73 -5.58 24.77
CA ASN A 700 6.32 -5.89 24.56
C ASN A 700 6.16 -6.84 23.35
N PRO A 701 5.66 -8.07 23.54
CA PRO A 701 5.46 -9.01 22.43
C PRO A 701 4.45 -8.52 21.40
N ASP A 702 3.42 -7.77 21.80
CA ASP A 702 2.40 -7.26 20.87
C ASP A 702 3.01 -6.25 19.89
N LEU A 703 3.94 -5.42 20.35
CA LEU A 703 4.68 -4.50 19.49
C LEU A 703 5.50 -5.22 18.40
N ARG A 704 6.02 -6.41 18.73
CA ARG A 704 6.71 -7.26 17.75
C ARG A 704 5.71 -7.83 16.73
N VAL A 705 4.57 -8.35 17.20
CA VAL A 705 3.50 -8.89 16.35
C VAL A 705 2.94 -7.82 15.42
N GLU A 706 2.69 -6.61 15.92
CA GLU A 706 2.25 -5.47 15.12
C GLU A 706 3.31 -5.10 14.06
N SER A 707 4.59 -4.98 14.46
CA SER A 707 5.66 -4.71 13.50
C SER A 707 5.81 -5.83 12.44
N LEU A 708 5.57 -7.09 12.79
CA LEU A 708 5.56 -8.20 11.82
C LEU A 708 4.41 -8.05 10.84
N PHE A 709 3.24 -7.65 11.32
CA PHE A 709 2.08 -7.37 10.50
C PHE A 709 2.34 -6.22 9.51
N ASP A 710 2.95 -5.12 9.95
CA ASP A 710 3.26 -4.00 9.04
C ASP A 710 4.27 -4.38 7.95
N LEU A 711 5.33 -5.13 8.29
CA LEU A 711 6.28 -5.62 7.28
C LEU A 711 5.64 -6.59 6.28
N ALA A 712 4.64 -7.37 6.72
CA ALA A 712 3.98 -8.36 5.88
C ALA A 712 2.87 -7.79 4.98
N ASN A 713 2.34 -6.60 5.29
CA ASN A 713 1.09 -6.11 4.69
C ASN A 713 1.11 -4.66 4.19
N SER A 714 2.19 -3.90 4.45
CA SER A 714 2.26 -2.50 4.00
C SER A 714 2.35 -2.37 2.46
N THR A 715 1.72 -1.32 1.94
CA THR A 715 1.96 -0.80 0.59
C THR A 715 3.44 -0.42 0.42
N PRO A 716 3.97 -0.37 -0.81
CA PRO A 716 5.34 0.10 -1.06
C PRO A 716 5.62 1.47 -0.42
N GLU A 717 4.69 2.41 -0.50
CA GLU A 717 4.81 3.78 0.03
C GLU A 717 4.91 3.78 1.55
N LYS A 718 3.98 3.09 2.23
CA LYS A 718 4.01 2.96 3.69
C LYS A 718 5.26 2.23 4.17
N LEU A 719 5.67 1.17 3.47
CA LEU A 719 6.87 0.40 3.81
C LEU A 719 8.15 1.23 3.65
N SER A 720 8.22 2.09 2.62
CA SER A 720 9.35 3.00 2.36
C SER A 720 9.59 3.94 3.56
N VAL A 721 8.54 4.58 4.08
CA VAL A 721 8.69 5.49 5.23
C VAL A 721 8.81 4.75 6.57
N TYR A 722 8.23 3.54 6.68
CA TYR A 722 8.39 2.70 7.86
C TYR A 722 9.83 2.21 8.04
N LEU A 723 10.49 1.84 6.93
CA LEU A 723 11.87 1.35 6.95
C LEU A 723 12.89 2.48 6.80
N TYR A 724 12.56 3.63 6.23
CA TYR A 724 13.44 4.79 6.24
C TYR A 724 12.61 6.05 6.50
N PRO A 725 12.43 6.42 7.79
CA PRO A 725 11.70 7.60 8.22
C PRO A 725 12.10 8.88 7.48
N VAL A 726 11.16 9.81 7.38
CA VAL A 726 11.41 11.17 6.91
C VAL A 726 11.82 12.01 8.12
N MET A 727 13.05 12.54 8.10
CA MET A 727 13.53 13.51 9.08
C MET A 727 13.74 14.86 8.40
N ILE A 728 13.17 15.92 8.98
CA ILE A 728 13.19 17.29 8.46
C ILE A 728 13.63 18.20 9.59
N SER A 729 14.51 19.15 9.28
CA SER A 729 14.88 20.19 10.21
C SER A 729 13.86 21.33 10.14
N LEU A 730 13.41 21.79 11.31
CA LEU A 730 12.36 22.82 11.44
C LEU A 730 12.94 24.22 11.63
N HIS A 731 14.22 24.32 11.96
CA HIS A 731 14.89 25.57 12.33
C HIS A 731 15.63 26.23 11.16
N ASP A 732 15.65 25.57 10.00
CA ASP A 732 16.31 25.98 8.76
C ASP A 732 15.36 25.89 7.53
N LEU A 733 14.04 25.85 7.76
CA LEU A 733 13.04 25.85 6.70
C LEU A 733 13.12 27.15 5.88
N ASP A 734 13.09 27.02 4.56
CA ASP A 734 12.99 28.17 3.65
C ASP A 734 11.54 28.65 3.51
N ASP A 735 11.34 29.94 3.22
CA ASP A 735 10.01 30.55 3.11
C ASP A 735 9.13 29.89 2.03
N SER A 736 9.73 29.27 1.01
CA SER A 736 9.04 28.61 -0.11
C SER A 736 8.74 27.12 0.11
N GLU A 737 9.23 26.53 1.20
CA GLU A 737 9.04 25.12 1.53
C GLU A 737 7.74 24.87 2.29
N CYS A 738 7.27 23.62 2.26
CA CYS A 738 6.07 23.15 2.96
C CYS A 738 4.76 23.82 2.53
N LEU A 739 4.68 24.22 1.25
CA LEU A 739 3.51 24.84 0.64
C LEU A 739 2.96 23.96 -0.48
N PHE A 740 1.65 23.97 -0.67
CA PHE A 740 0.99 23.34 -1.81
C PHE A 740 0.93 24.33 -2.98
N ASP A 741 1.26 23.86 -4.17
CA ASP A 741 0.97 24.59 -5.40
C ASP A 741 -0.53 24.56 -5.67
N GLU A 742 -1.15 25.72 -5.86
CA GLU A 742 -2.61 25.85 -5.99
C GLU A 742 -3.16 25.25 -7.29
N GLN A 743 -2.34 25.14 -8.35
CA GLN A 743 -2.79 24.69 -9.66
C GLN A 743 -2.60 23.18 -9.84
N THR A 744 -1.44 22.68 -9.43
CA THR A 744 -1.04 21.29 -9.62
C THR A 744 -1.33 20.42 -8.41
N GLY A 745 -1.47 21.01 -7.21
CA GLY A 745 -1.58 20.28 -5.95
C GLY A 745 -0.25 19.65 -5.50
N PHE A 746 0.86 19.91 -6.19
CA PHE A 746 2.19 19.44 -5.82
C PHE A 746 2.64 20.08 -4.51
N PHE A 747 3.25 19.30 -3.62
CA PHE A 747 3.73 19.80 -2.34
C PHE A 747 5.24 20.07 -2.38
N SER A 748 5.62 21.30 -2.05
CA SER A 748 7.02 21.72 -1.90
C SER A 748 7.65 21.03 -0.69
N THR A 749 8.30 19.88 -0.90
CA THR A 749 8.95 19.12 0.15
C THR A 749 10.29 19.75 0.53
N PRO A 750 10.54 20.02 1.83
CA PRO A 750 11.85 20.46 2.27
C PRO A 750 12.87 19.33 2.12
N LYS A 751 14.15 19.69 2.01
CA LYS A 751 15.20 18.67 1.91
C LYS A 751 15.27 17.85 3.21
N THR A 752 14.99 16.56 3.09
CA THR A 752 15.12 15.64 4.22
C THR A 752 16.59 15.40 4.60
N ILE A 753 16.84 15.02 5.85
CA ILE A 753 18.19 14.77 6.40
C ILE A 753 18.40 13.29 6.72
N GLY A 754 19.66 12.84 6.68
CA GLY A 754 20.03 11.44 6.96
C GLY A 754 19.74 11.04 8.40
N LEU A 755 19.38 9.78 8.63
CA LEU A 755 18.88 9.27 9.92
C LEU A 755 20.03 8.92 10.87
N SER A 756 20.80 9.92 11.28
CA SER A 756 21.93 9.79 12.19
C SER A 756 21.95 10.91 13.24
N GLN A 757 22.35 10.60 14.46
CA GLN A 757 22.62 11.55 15.55
C GLN A 757 23.67 12.58 15.15
N ALA A 758 24.57 12.26 14.21
CA ALA A 758 25.57 13.20 13.70
C ALA A 758 24.95 14.40 12.98
N ASN A 759 23.69 14.30 12.54
CA ASN A 759 22.94 15.37 11.89
C ASN A 759 22.07 16.19 12.87
N LEU A 760 22.12 15.88 14.17
CA LEU A 760 21.41 16.65 15.20
C LEU A 760 22.33 17.75 15.75
N GLU A 761 21.84 18.98 15.74
CA GLU A 761 22.59 20.17 16.14
C GLU A 761 22.20 20.67 17.54
N MET A 762 23.14 21.35 18.21
CA MET A 762 22.85 22.03 19.46
C MET A 762 21.86 23.18 19.21
N GLY A 763 20.72 23.15 19.90
CA GLY A 763 19.63 24.11 19.70
C GLY A 763 18.69 23.78 18.54
N GLY A 764 18.89 22.64 17.87
CA GLY A 764 18.05 22.21 16.77
C GLY A 764 16.64 21.79 17.17
N ALA A 765 15.73 21.86 16.19
CA ALA A 765 14.38 21.31 16.25
C ALA A 765 14.12 20.49 14.98
N TYR A 766 13.55 19.28 15.13
CA TYR A 766 13.39 18.33 14.05
C TYR A 766 12.01 17.67 14.08
N LEU A 767 11.48 17.38 12.89
CA LEU A 767 10.32 16.51 12.69
C LEU A 767 10.80 15.16 12.18
N VAL A 768 10.35 14.07 12.80
CA VAL A 768 10.59 12.70 12.29
C VAL A 768 9.27 11.97 12.14
N PHE A 769 9.02 11.42 10.94
CA PHE A 769 7.82 10.66 10.59
C PHE A 769 8.19 9.29 10.02
N ASN A 770 7.64 8.22 10.58
CA ASN A 770 7.89 6.83 10.13
C ASN A 770 6.62 6.11 9.64
N GLY A 771 5.52 6.84 9.39
CA GLY A 771 4.23 6.24 9.03
C GLY A 771 3.44 5.59 10.18
N LYS A 772 3.98 5.57 11.41
CA LYS A 772 3.29 5.12 12.64
C LYS A 772 3.22 6.19 13.72
N SER A 773 4.29 6.98 13.85
CA SER A 773 4.42 8.08 14.78
C SER A 773 5.10 9.27 14.08
N LEU A 774 4.83 10.46 14.62
CA LEU A 774 5.44 11.71 14.19
C LEU A 774 5.94 12.44 15.45
N PHE A 775 7.25 12.60 15.55
CA PHE A 775 7.89 13.30 16.66
C PHE A 775 8.24 14.72 16.25
N LEU A 776 7.93 15.68 17.12
CA LEU A 776 8.56 16.99 17.12
C LEU A 776 9.62 16.98 18.23
N TRP A 777 10.87 16.82 17.82
CA TRP A 777 12.02 16.77 18.72
C TRP A 777 12.61 18.16 18.91
N PHE A 778 12.90 18.53 20.16
CA PHE A 778 13.48 19.83 20.50
C PHE A 778 14.69 19.67 21.43
N HIS A 779 15.82 20.27 21.05
CA HIS A 779 17.00 20.39 21.93
C HIS A 779 16.72 21.37 23.09
N THR A 780 17.38 21.17 24.24
CA THR A 780 17.21 22.03 25.43
C THR A 780 17.42 23.51 25.17
N ASP A 781 18.37 23.83 24.29
CA ASP A 781 18.74 25.21 23.91
C ASP A 781 18.03 25.71 22.63
N VAL A 782 16.87 25.13 22.28
CA VAL A 782 16.12 25.57 21.09
C VAL A 782 15.76 27.06 21.18
N ASN A 783 15.80 27.76 20.04
CA ASN A 783 15.45 29.18 19.97
C ASN A 783 14.00 29.42 20.46
N PRO A 784 13.79 30.24 21.51
CA PRO A 784 12.47 30.58 22.01
C PRO A 784 11.52 31.19 20.96
N LEU A 785 12.05 31.89 19.95
CA LEU A 785 11.21 32.46 18.88
C LEU A 785 10.58 31.35 18.02
N LEU A 786 11.32 30.27 17.75
CA LEU A 786 10.77 29.12 17.03
C LEU A 786 9.65 28.43 17.83
N LEU A 787 9.79 28.36 19.15
CA LEU A 787 8.72 27.84 20.02
C LEU A 787 7.48 28.73 19.99
N GLN A 788 7.66 30.06 20.02
CA GLN A 788 6.56 31.01 19.92
C GLN A 788 5.87 30.92 18.55
N ASP A 789 6.64 30.76 17.48
CA ASP A 789 6.07 30.63 16.14
C ASP A 789 5.29 29.31 15.98
N LEU A 790 5.73 28.21 16.61
CA LEU A 790 5.06 26.92 16.51
C LEU A 790 3.86 26.76 17.47
N PHE A 791 3.97 27.28 18.69
CA PHE A 791 3.02 27.01 19.78
C PHE A 791 2.33 28.25 20.37
N GLY A 792 2.73 29.45 19.96
CA GLY A 792 2.13 30.73 20.31
C GLY A 792 3.03 31.58 21.24
N GLU A 793 2.82 32.89 21.24
CA GLU A 793 3.67 33.89 21.95
C GLU A 793 3.90 33.59 23.45
N HIS A 794 2.98 32.86 24.09
CA HIS A 794 3.07 32.48 25.49
C HIS A 794 4.08 31.35 25.78
N VAL A 795 4.53 30.63 24.75
CA VAL A 795 5.48 29.51 24.85
C VAL A 795 6.89 30.00 24.57
N THR A 796 7.56 30.44 25.63
CA THR A 796 8.93 30.99 25.64
C THR A 796 10.00 29.98 26.07
N SER A 797 9.60 28.81 26.58
CA SER A 797 10.53 27.75 27.00
C SER A 797 9.91 26.35 26.85
N LEU A 798 10.76 25.32 26.73
CA LEU A 798 10.32 23.91 26.59
C LEU A 798 9.44 23.38 27.73
N SER A 799 9.58 23.93 28.94
CA SER A 799 8.77 23.57 30.10
C SER A 799 7.30 23.96 29.96
N GLN A 800 6.97 24.90 29.07
CA GLN A 800 5.61 25.37 28.82
C GLN A 800 4.89 24.53 27.75
N LEU A 801 5.60 23.65 27.04
CA LEU A 801 4.99 22.72 26.10
C LEU A 801 4.18 21.66 26.84
N ASP A 802 2.95 21.43 26.38
CA ASP A 802 2.13 20.31 26.83
C ASP A 802 2.64 19.00 26.20
N PRO A 803 3.17 18.05 27.00
CA PRO A 803 3.65 16.77 26.48
C PRO A 803 2.53 15.87 25.93
N LEU A 804 1.26 16.16 26.25
CA LEU A 804 0.10 15.42 25.74
C LEU A 804 -0.48 16.03 24.46
N ALA A 805 0.08 17.14 23.96
CA ALA A 805 -0.38 17.76 22.72
C ALA A 805 -0.25 16.80 21.54
N SER A 806 -1.37 16.55 20.87
CA SER A 806 -1.46 15.66 19.70
C SER A 806 -1.61 16.40 18.37
N GLN A 807 -1.67 17.73 18.39
CA GLN A 807 -1.73 18.59 17.21
C GLN A 807 -1.05 19.94 17.47
N LEU A 808 -0.56 20.57 16.41
CA LEU A 808 -0.07 21.95 16.46
C LEU A 808 -1.26 22.92 16.58
N PRO A 809 -1.14 24.02 17.35
CA PRO A 809 -2.14 25.07 17.34
C PRO A 809 -2.20 25.74 15.97
N VAL A 810 -3.39 26.20 15.60
CA VAL A 810 -3.59 26.99 14.39
C VAL A 810 -3.19 28.43 14.68
N LEU A 811 -2.01 28.82 14.21
CA LEU A 811 -1.45 30.16 14.32
C LEU A 811 -1.23 30.76 12.93
N ASP A 812 -1.23 32.09 12.87
CA ASP A 812 -1.00 32.88 11.65
C ASP A 812 0.49 33.15 11.38
N THR A 813 1.38 32.45 12.09
CA THR A 813 2.82 32.48 11.84
C THR A 813 3.17 31.60 10.65
N HIS A 814 4.19 32.01 9.87
CA HIS A 814 4.61 31.29 8.67
C HIS A 814 5.06 29.86 9.00
N ILE A 815 5.89 29.70 10.03
CA ILE A 815 6.41 28.40 10.46
C ILE A 815 5.28 27.47 10.93
N SER A 816 4.28 27.97 11.69
CA SER A 816 3.13 27.14 12.08
C SER A 816 2.38 26.63 10.85
N LEU A 817 2.14 27.49 9.86
CA LEU A 817 1.49 27.09 8.61
C LEU A 817 2.31 26.03 7.86
N GLN A 818 3.61 26.25 7.70
CA GLN A 818 4.53 25.31 7.05
C GLN A 818 4.51 23.93 7.72
N VAL A 819 4.71 23.87 9.04
CA VAL A 819 4.77 22.58 9.75
C VAL A 819 3.40 21.89 9.79
N ARG A 820 2.29 22.64 9.92
CA ARG A 820 0.93 22.05 9.82
C ARG A 820 0.67 21.46 8.43
N ASN A 821 1.08 22.15 7.36
CA ASN A 821 0.97 21.65 6.00
C ASN A 821 1.83 20.41 5.77
N LEU A 822 3.06 20.39 6.32
CA LEU A 822 3.97 19.25 6.28
C LEU A 822 3.37 18.02 6.96
N VAL A 823 2.83 18.16 8.18
CA VAL A 823 2.16 17.06 8.89
C VAL A 823 0.99 16.51 8.06
N LYS A 824 0.17 17.40 7.51
CA LYS A 824 -0.96 17.03 6.64
C LYS A 824 -0.50 16.28 5.38
N PHE A 825 0.54 16.77 4.71
CA PHE A 825 1.13 16.14 3.54
C PHE A 825 1.64 14.73 3.87
N LEU A 826 2.45 14.57 4.92
CA LEU A 826 3.02 13.28 5.29
C LEU A 826 1.93 12.23 5.60
N GLY A 827 0.89 12.61 6.34
CA GLY A 827 -0.25 11.74 6.61
C GLY A 827 -1.04 11.37 5.35
N LYS A 828 -1.33 12.35 4.49
CA LYS A 828 -2.13 12.13 3.28
C LYS A 828 -1.37 11.32 2.22
N HIS A 829 -0.12 11.68 1.96
CA HIS A 829 0.70 11.12 0.89
C HIS A 829 1.07 9.65 1.15
N TYR A 830 1.49 9.31 2.36
CA TYR A 830 1.95 7.95 2.66
C TYR A 830 0.85 7.02 3.16
N LEU A 831 -0.17 7.54 3.84
CA LEU A 831 -1.16 6.72 4.56
C LEU A 831 -2.61 6.98 4.12
N ASN A 832 -2.84 8.01 3.31
CA ASN A 832 -4.18 8.48 2.93
C ASN A 832 -5.08 8.83 4.14
N VAL A 833 -4.50 9.45 5.17
CA VAL A 833 -5.25 9.95 6.33
C VAL A 833 -5.31 11.48 6.32
N ASP A 834 -6.43 12.03 6.77
CA ASP A 834 -6.64 13.49 6.81
C ASP A 834 -6.10 14.13 8.11
N PHE A 835 -5.80 13.30 9.12
CA PHE A 835 -5.21 13.70 10.39
C PHE A 835 -4.13 12.69 10.79
N PHE A 836 -3.02 13.20 11.32
CA PHE A 836 -1.96 12.38 11.89
C PHE A 836 -1.44 13.07 13.17
N PRO A 837 -1.43 12.38 14.33
CA PRO A 837 -1.07 13.01 15.59
C PRO A 837 0.44 13.29 15.67
N ILE A 838 0.78 14.42 16.29
CA ILE A 838 2.16 14.74 16.66
C ILE A 838 2.47 14.24 18.08
N GLN A 839 3.75 14.04 18.38
CA GLN A 839 4.25 13.75 19.72
C GLN A 839 5.40 14.70 20.06
N ILE A 840 5.25 15.44 21.16
CA ILE A 840 6.32 16.29 21.67
C ILE A 840 7.43 15.43 22.28
N CYS A 841 8.68 15.70 21.92
CA CYS A 841 9.84 14.97 22.40
C CYS A 841 10.97 15.96 22.78
N ARG A 842 11.18 16.20 24.06
CA ARG A 842 12.20 17.15 24.54
C ARG A 842 13.47 16.43 24.97
N PHE A 843 14.61 16.90 24.46
CA PHE A 843 15.94 16.34 24.75
C PHE A 843 16.17 16.18 26.26
N LYS A 844 16.57 14.98 26.68
CA LYS A 844 16.85 14.57 28.07
C LYS A 844 15.72 14.80 29.08
N THR A 845 14.50 15.07 28.60
CA THR A 845 13.34 15.40 29.45
C THR A 845 12.27 14.34 29.34
N ASP A 846 11.90 13.95 28.12
CA ASP A 846 10.78 13.03 27.87
C ASP A 846 11.28 11.60 27.61
N ALA A 847 10.55 10.60 28.11
CA ALA A 847 10.91 9.19 27.97
C ALA A 847 10.84 8.68 26.52
N ASN A 848 10.01 9.31 25.67
CA ASN A 848 9.86 8.97 24.26
C ASN A 848 11.07 9.37 23.40
N GLU A 849 12.04 10.10 23.95
CA GLU A 849 13.32 10.37 23.28
C GLU A 849 14.05 9.08 22.90
N ALA A 850 13.96 8.03 23.74
CA ALA A 850 14.53 6.74 23.41
C ALA A 850 13.92 6.17 22.11
N GLU A 851 12.61 6.34 21.90
CA GLU A 851 11.94 5.91 20.66
C GLU A 851 12.35 6.75 19.46
N PHE A 852 12.51 8.07 19.64
CA PHE A 852 13.05 8.95 18.60
C PHE A 852 14.45 8.51 18.16
N LEU A 853 15.37 8.29 19.11
CA LEU A 853 16.75 7.87 18.81
C LEU A 853 16.81 6.48 18.16
N GLU A 854 15.86 5.59 18.47
CA GLU A 854 15.75 4.29 17.80
C GLU A 854 15.41 4.40 16.30
N LEU A 855 14.86 5.54 15.83
CA LEU A 855 14.55 5.79 14.40
C LEU A 855 15.76 6.25 13.58
N LEU A 856 16.89 6.56 14.23
CA LEU A 856 18.13 6.98 13.58
C LEU A 856 18.87 5.75 13.02
N TYR A 857 18.30 5.16 11.97
CA TYR A 857 18.69 3.85 11.44
C TYR A 857 20.08 3.78 10.82
N GLU A 858 20.75 4.90 10.56
CA GLU A 858 22.14 4.87 10.08
C GLU A 858 23.14 4.61 11.22
N ASP A 859 22.74 4.89 12.46
CA ASP A 859 23.57 4.71 13.64
C ASP A 859 23.57 3.28 14.16
N ARG A 860 24.49 2.99 15.08
CA ARG A 860 24.51 1.70 15.77
C ARG A 860 23.34 1.62 16.76
N SER A 861 22.56 0.55 16.72
CA SER A 861 21.48 0.35 17.70
C SER A 861 21.99 -0.30 18.99
N GLY A 862 21.23 -0.17 20.09
CA GLY A 862 21.56 -0.76 21.39
C GLY A 862 21.69 -2.29 21.40
N ASP A 863 21.07 -2.98 20.44
CA ASP A 863 21.14 -4.44 20.24
C ASP A 863 22.33 -4.87 19.37
N LEU A 864 23.41 -4.07 19.31
CA LEU A 864 24.62 -4.32 18.51
C LEU A 864 24.40 -4.47 17.00
N VAL A 865 23.26 -4.05 16.46
CA VAL A 865 23.04 -3.99 15.01
C VAL A 865 23.95 -2.91 14.43
N TRP A 866 24.60 -3.23 13.33
CA TRP A 866 25.60 -2.37 12.67
C TRP A 866 25.07 -0.96 12.39
N SER A 867 25.98 0.03 12.44
CA SER A 867 25.77 1.28 11.70
C SER A 867 25.72 0.98 10.20
N TYR A 868 25.19 1.89 9.39
CA TYR A 868 25.12 1.64 7.95
C TYR A 868 26.51 1.43 7.33
N SER A 869 27.49 2.23 7.75
CA SER A 869 28.87 2.08 7.27
C SER A 869 29.49 0.72 7.65
N ASP A 870 29.25 0.22 8.87
CA ASP A 870 29.74 -1.09 9.30
C ASP A 870 29.00 -2.23 8.59
N PHE A 871 27.71 -2.05 8.30
CA PHE A 871 26.91 -3.00 7.55
C PHE A 871 27.42 -3.14 6.10
N LEU A 872 27.72 -2.03 5.43
CA LEU A 872 28.29 -2.06 4.08
C LEU A 872 29.66 -2.75 4.03
N LYS A 873 30.53 -2.52 5.02
CA LYS A 873 31.82 -3.25 5.14
C LYS A 873 31.59 -4.76 5.30
N HIS A 874 30.64 -5.14 6.16
CA HIS A 874 30.29 -6.54 6.36
C HIS A 874 29.74 -7.19 5.08
N LEU A 875 28.80 -6.51 4.42
CA LEU A 875 28.22 -6.94 3.15
C LEU A 875 29.30 -7.08 2.06
N HIS A 876 30.20 -6.11 1.93
CA HIS A 876 31.30 -6.16 0.97
C HIS A 876 32.19 -7.39 1.18
N LYS A 877 32.51 -7.74 2.43
CA LYS A 877 33.27 -8.96 2.74
C LYS A 877 32.53 -10.22 2.30
N GLN A 878 31.21 -10.30 2.54
CA GLN A 878 30.41 -11.45 2.09
C GLN A 878 30.34 -11.55 0.56
N ILE A 879 30.14 -10.43 -0.13
CA ILE A 879 30.12 -10.35 -1.59
C ILE A 879 31.43 -10.89 -2.17
N THR A 880 32.57 -10.40 -1.67
CA THR A 880 33.89 -10.82 -2.17
C THR A 880 34.11 -12.33 -1.97
N GLY A 881 33.81 -12.87 -0.77
CA GLY A 881 33.93 -14.31 -0.52
C GLY A 881 33.01 -15.17 -1.41
N LYS A 882 31.78 -14.71 -1.68
CA LYS A 882 30.85 -15.39 -2.60
C LYS A 882 31.33 -15.36 -4.05
N VAL A 883 31.89 -14.23 -4.52
CA VAL A 883 32.46 -14.11 -5.87
C VAL A 883 33.66 -15.04 -6.05
N GLU A 884 34.55 -15.14 -5.07
CA GLU A 884 35.70 -16.06 -5.08
C GLU A 884 35.26 -17.54 -5.15
N THR A 885 34.26 -17.91 -4.32
CA THR A 885 33.70 -19.26 -4.29
C THR A 885 33.00 -19.62 -5.60
N SER A 886 32.25 -18.67 -6.17
CA SER A 886 31.50 -18.88 -7.43
C SER A 886 32.41 -18.90 -8.66
N SER A 887 33.55 -18.19 -8.61
CA SER A 887 34.54 -18.18 -9.69
C SER A 887 35.44 -19.42 -9.70
N SER A 888 35.54 -20.13 -8.58
CA SER A 888 36.37 -21.33 -8.40
C SER A 888 35.59 -22.65 -8.55
N ALA A 889 34.27 -22.61 -8.70
CA ALA A 889 33.46 -23.80 -9.00
C ALA A 889 33.76 -24.31 -10.42
N PRO A 890 34.15 -25.60 -10.60
CA PRO A 890 34.32 -26.17 -11.94
C PRO A 890 33.00 -26.13 -12.70
N ALA A 891 33.08 -25.85 -14.01
CA ALA A 891 31.90 -25.82 -14.89
C ALA A 891 31.12 -27.13 -14.75
N ILE A 892 29.92 -27.07 -14.15
CA ILE A 892 29.08 -28.24 -13.91
C ILE A 892 28.75 -28.86 -15.28
N ASP A 893 29.12 -30.14 -15.40
CA ASP A 893 28.97 -30.95 -16.58
C ASP A 893 27.48 -31.07 -16.98
N LYS A 894 27.20 -30.99 -18.29
CA LYS A 894 25.85 -30.79 -18.85
C LYS A 894 24.85 -31.95 -18.65
N LYS A 895 25.16 -32.95 -17.81
CA LYS A 895 24.37 -34.21 -17.73
C LYS A 895 23.56 -34.45 -16.45
N ASP A 896 23.74 -33.70 -15.37
CA ASP A 896 23.05 -33.98 -14.09
C ASP A 896 22.06 -32.88 -13.64
N THR A 897 21.20 -32.41 -14.55
CA THR A 897 20.13 -31.43 -14.22
C THR A 897 18.74 -32.07 -14.05
N VAL A 898 18.68 -33.36 -13.73
CA VAL A 898 17.43 -34.07 -13.42
C VAL A 898 17.51 -34.72 -12.03
N SER A 899 17.78 -33.96 -10.95
CA SER A 899 17.57 -34.47 -9.57
C SER A 899 17.71 -33.47 -8.40
N LEU A 900 17.48 -32.16 -8.59
CA LEU A 900 17.56 -31.21 -7.46
C LEU A 900 16.20 -30.88 -6.81
N GLY A 901 15.12 -31.53 -7.25
CA GLY A 901 13.78 -31.43 -6.66
C GLY A 901 13.51 -32.31 -5.43
N SER A 902 14.51 -32.99 -4.84
CA SER A 902 14.27 -34.01 -3.79
C SER A 902 15.18 -33.93 -2.56
N ARG A 903 15.87 -32.81 -2.31
CA ARG A 903 16.71 -32.63 -1.10
C ARG A 903 16.37 -31.41 -0.24
N PHE A 904 15.09 -31.22 0.03
CA PHE A 904 14.60 -30.67 1.29
C PHE A 904 13.32 -31.43 1.65
N GLY A 905 13.49 -32.66 2.10
CA GLY A 905 12.43 -33.37 2.81
C GLY A 905 12.44 -32.92 4.26
N ILE A 906 11.40 -32.21 4.67
CA ILE A 906 10.98 -32.09 6.07
C ILE A 906 9.46 -32.21 6.06
N PHE A 907 8.97 -33.18 6.85
CA PHE A 907 7.58 -33.37 7.27
C PHE A 907 7.07 -32.18 8.09
#